data_AF-A0A1I4MBI4-F1
#
_entry.id   AF-A0A1I4MBI4-F1
#
_cell.length_a   1.000
_cell.length_b   1.000
_cell.length_c   1.000
_cell.angle_alpha   90.00
_cell.angle_beta   90.00
_cell.angle_gamma   90.00
#
_symmetry.space_group_name_H-M   'P 1'
#
loop_
_entity.id
_entity.type
_entity.pdbx_description
1 polymer ?
#
loop_
_entity_poly.entity_id
_entity_poly.type
_entity_poly.pdbx_seq_one_letter_code
_entity_poly.pdbx_strand_id
1 'polypeptide(L)'
;MSTTPWVTWPALTKFGTIGIFGGLLVLSMERTELLNNNMFDVEDWDRHNADITCDERSLTARTEDGTCNILDNPAEGSVYTRFGRNVPLEQTYAETENDTLLVPNPREVSNVLMARGDTMQPATIVNFAAAAWIQFMVHDWFDHGPRMDGNDIVFPLPAGDPLGSGTMSVQRTQPDPSRTLAEAGRPATYQNTNTHWWDGSQIYGSDKETSDRVRAFVDGKLKVDADNTLPTEFLSGKPITGFNENWWVGLSMMHRLFTQEHNAIAERLKQSYPDATDQWLYDKARLINAALMAKIHTVEWTPAILDNPVLKRAMYANWWGVGGDQENREFFQQALDEMANNIEGIANLFTLLGIDADIANMEPGVIDHALGGLVGSRAPNNYDVPYTLTEEFVSVYRMHPLMRDDIEVYDVGSNVVSERIAIPDTRDGDAEDVLDSVGADRLWYSFGITHPGALVLENYPDFLRNLSMPLIGNIDMAAIDVLRDRERGVPRYNDFRRAIGLKPITQFEDLTSDPDLLANLKRLYNNDIELIDTLVGSLAEETRPDGFGFGETSFQIFILNASRRLMTDRFFTTDYTPEVYTPEGMAWVEGNTMVDVLKRHHPALSGALVGMDNAFKPWGLNMPAEYESWSAEQKQMHLWVNGAVRTEYSDGELPAQQDVDIGGLISSVLWDKVKVESDVAPAGYEKPIHPQAVMGRVQFNATSGHGFTGLFEGAGHGLLRLSITGDPEERGFAPGLALKLFVDGQPSRNVSALYTLSGQDSNYNFFANELSNYVSPEANDTLGSTVLFSMVTTKPTRLMVNAFAEVRENGDEVASPKAPTQIYFVPNSALTASLPSEPHDFRESLMTLTEGTKLYDVYATDVAIRTSIFPSLNNRLANERRNSARKVGELTLTSDLIASQFGDSGVFFKHQRYEDR
;
A
#
# COMPACT_ATOMS: atom_id res chain seq x y z
N MET A 1 -22.70 -16.90 27.36
CA MET A 1 -21.23 -16.93 27.21
C MET A 1 -20.96 -17.46 25.82
N SER A 2 -20.21 -16.74 25.00
CA SER A 2 -20.11 -17.02 23.56
C SER A 2 -19.52 -18.41 23.30
N THR A 3 -20.23 -19.22 22.49
CA THR A 3 -19.84 -20.57 22.03
C THR A 3 -18.87 -20.55 20.84
N THR A 4 -18.47 -19.35 20.37
CA THR A 4 -17.57 -19.20 19.23
C THR A 4 -16.12 -19.58 19.59
N PRO A 5 -15.38 -20.28 18.70
CA PRO A 5 -13.95 -20.54 18.87
C PRO A 5 -13.08 -19.31 18.57
N TRP A 6 -13.65 -18.24 17.99
CA TRP A 6 -12.95 -17.05 17.51
C TRP A 6 -12.84 -15.92 18.57
N VAL A 7 -11.77 -15.13 18.54
CA VAL A 7 -11.64 -13.92 19.39
C VAL A 7 -12.75 -12.91 19.14
N THR A 8 -13.14 -12.21 20.20
CA THR A 8 -14.23 -11.23 20.17
C THR A 8 -13.78 -9.79 20.39
N TRP A 9 -12.51 -9.56 20.78
CA TRP A 9 -12.00 -8.21 21.01
C TRP A 9 -12.13 -7.28 19.79
N PRO A 10 -12.07 -7.72 18.52
CA PRO A 10 -12.27 -6.80 17.40
C PRO A 10 -13.65 -6.15 17.38
N ALA A 11 -14.68 -6.82 17.92
CA ALA A 11 -16.02 -6.26 18.05
C ALA A 11 -16.06 -5.07 19.02
N LEU A 12 -15.05 -4.88 19.88
CA LEU A 12 -14.95 -3.72 20.76
C LEU A 12 -14.85 -2.42 19.96
N THR A 13 -14.28 -2.43 18.75
CA THR A 13 -14.17 -1.24 17.88
C THR A 13 -15.51 -0.54 17.62
N LYS A 14 -16.65 -1.26 17.74
CA LYS A 14 -18.01 -0.69 17.66
C LYS A 14 -18.30 0.36 18.74
N PHE A 15 -17.51 0.40 19.82
CA PHE A 15 -17.58 1.40 20.88
C PHE A 15 -16.62 2.60 20.65
N GLY A 16 -16.13 2.78 19.41
CA GLY A 16 -15.25 3.88 19.04
C GLY A 16 -13.90 3.83 19.77
N THR A 17 -13.39 4.99 20.18
CA THR A 17 -12.07 5.12 20.82
C THR A 17 -11.90 4.25 22.07
N ILE A 18 -12.92 4.17 22.93
CA ILE A 18 -12.91 3.31 24.13
C ILE A 18 -12.75 1.84 23.73
N GLY A 19 -13.46 1.44 22.67
CA GLY A 19 -13.35 0.12 22.08
C GLY A 19 -11.95 -0.22 21.58
N ILE A 20 -11.29 0.75 20.94
CA ILE A 20 -9.92 0.58 20.45
C ILE A 20 -8.94 0.34 21.61
N PHE A 21 -9.04 1.13 22.69
CA PHE A 21 -8.21 0.92 23.89
C PHE A 21 -8.49 -0.43 24.57
N GLY A 22 -9.76 -0.85 24.63
CA GLY A 22 -10.12 -2.18 25.10
C GLY A 22 -9.46 -3.29 24.28
N GLY A 23 -9.42 -3.17 22.95
CA GLY A 23 -8.72 -4.10 22.07
C GLY A 23 -7.21 -4.14 22.31
N LEU A 24 -6.57 -2.97 22.49
CA LEU A 24 -5.14 -2.88 22.81
C LEU A 24 -4.77 -3.59 24.13
N LEU A 25 -5.61 -3.43 25.16
CA LEU A 25 -5.41 -4.11 26.44
C LEU A 25 -5.50 -5.63 26.28
N VAL A 26 -6.46 -6.13 25.52
CA VAL A 26 -6.59 -7.57 25.24
C VAL A 26 -5.34 -8.09 24.51
N LEU A 27 -4.88 -7.41 23.47
CA LEU A 27 -3.68 -7.81 22.74
C LEU A 27 -2.41 -7.80 23.62
N SER A 28 -2.29 -6.83 24.52
CA SER A 28 -1.17 -6.79 25.46
C SER A 28 -1.21 -7.98 26.44
N MET A 29 -2.40 -8.36 26.92
CA MET A 29 -2.58 -9.54 27.77
C MET A 29 -2.30 -10.83 27.00
N GLU A 30 -2.81 -10.98 25.78
CA GLU A 30 -2.52 -12.14 24.90
C GLU A 30 -1.02 -12.26 24.64
N ARG A 31 -0.34 -11.17 24.30
CA ARG A 31 1.12 -11.15 24.13
C ARG A 31 1.86 -11.62 25.38
N THR A 32 1.46 -11.11 26.55
CA THR A 32 2.11 -11.47 27.82
C THR A 32 1.91 -12.95 28.15
N GLU A 33 0.71 -13.47 27.91
CA GLU A 33 0.42 -14.90 28.11
C GLU A 33 1.27 -15.78 27.18
N LEU A 34 1.39 -15.39 25.90
CA LEU A 34 2.24 -16.09 24.93
C LEU A 34 3.73 -16.02 25.31
N LEU A 35 4.22 -14.86 25.75
CA LEU A 35 5.60 -14.72 26.23
C LEU A 35 5.88 -15.63 27.42
N ASN A 36 4.94 -15.78 28.35
CA ASN A 36 5.15 -16.61 29.52
C ASN A 36 5.08 -18.12 29.23
N ASN A 37 4.32 -18.55 28.22
CA ASN A 37 3.95 -19.96 28.06
C ASN A 37 4.35 -20.59 26.72
N ASN A 38 4.79 -19.80 25.73
CA ASN A 38 4.94 -20.24 24.34
C ASN A 38 6.33 -19.96 23.77
N MET A 39 7.38 -20.13 24.59
CA MET A 39 8.77 -19.99 24.13
C MET A 39 9.58 -21.13 24.73
N PHE A 40 10.06 -22.03 23.86
CA PHE A 40 10.79 -23.22 24.27
C PHE A 40 12.13 -23.27 23.55
N ASP A 41 13.19 -23.22 24.36
CA ASP A 41 14.57 -23.35 23.92
C ASP A 41 14.93 -24.82 23.69
N VAL A 42 15.73 -25.05 22.64
CA VAL A 42 16.22 -26.37 22.25
C VAL A 42 17.72 -26.36 21.98
N GLU A 43 18.44 -25.27 22.22
CA GLU A 43 19.86 -25.12 21.87
C GLU A 43 20.83 -25.48 23.01
N ASP A 44 22.06 -25.83 22.63
CA ASP A 44 23.22 -25.96 23.52
C ASP A 44 24.10 -24.69 23.44
N TRP A 45 23.69 -23.63 24.14
CA TRP A 45 24.36 -22.34 24.10
C TRP A 45 25.82 -22.39 24.56
N ASP A 46 26.14 -23.18 25.58
CA ASP A 46 27.52 -23.33 26.06
C ASP A 46 28.45 -23.82 24.95
N ARG A 47 27.97 -24.79 24.15
CA ARG A 47 28.71 -25.31 23.01
C ARG A 47 28.88 -24.26 21.91
N HIS A 48 27.83 -23.53 21.55
CA HIS A 48 27.89 -22.54 20.48
C HIS A 48 28.72 -21.31 20.88
N ASN A 49 28.68 -20.91 22.15
CA ASN A 49 29.45 -19.77 22.67
C ASN A 49 30.94 -20.06 22.82
N ALA A 50 31.35 -21.34 22.88
CA ALA A 50 32.72 -21.74 23.26
C ALA A 50 33.82 -21.10 22.40
N ASP A 51 33.55 -20.87 21.11
CA ASP A 51 34.52 -20.39 20.13
C ASP A 51 34.24 -18.95 19.64
N ILE A 52 33.25 -18.26 20.21
CA ILE A 52 32.86 -16.91 19.80
C ILE A 52 33.58 -15.87 20.68
N THR A 53 34.19 -14.86 20.05
CA THR A 53 34.82 -13.74 20.75
C THR A 53 34.28 -12.42 20.19
N CYS A 54 33.64 -11.63 21.04
CA CYS A 54 33.12 -10.32 20.66
C CYS A 54 34.24 -9.27 20.72
N ASP A 55 34.48 -8.62 19.58
CA ASP A 55 35.51 -7.59 19.42
C ASP A 55 34.92 -6.16 19.55
N GLU A 56 35.78 -5.15 19.43
CA GLU A 56 35.36 -3.74 19.54
C GLU A 56 34.36 -3.32 18.44
N ARG A 57 34.47 -3.89 17.23
CA ARG A 57 33.54 -3.61 16.13
C ARG A 57 32.15 -4.13 16.49
N SER A 58 32.07 -5.36 17.02
CA SER A 58 30.80 -6.00 17.35
C SER A 58 29.95 -5.12 18.25
N LEU A 59 30.53 -4.36 19.19
CA LEU A 59 29.79 -3.46 20.09
C LEU A 59 28.96 -2.37 19.40
N THR A 60 29.25 -2.03 18.14
CA THR A 60 28.57 -0.94 17.44
C THR A 60 28.19 -1.26 16.00
N ALA A 61 28.23 -2.53 15.62
CA ALA A 61 27.93 -3.02 14.28
C ALA A 61 27.32 -4.42 14.33
N ARG A 62 26.38 -4.71 13.41
CA ARG A 62 25.89 -6.07 13.19
C ARG A 62 26.99 -6.90 12.52
N THR A 63 27.36 -8.01 13.13
CA THR A 63 28.29 -8.98 12.55
C THR A 63 27.64 -9.69 11.36
N GLU A 64 28.46 -10.26 10.49
CA GLU A 64 27.99 -10.91 9.27
C GLU A 64 27.17 -12.19 9.54
N ASP A 65 27.50 -12.91 10.62
CA ASP A 65 26.86 -14.18 11.01
C ASP A 65 25.86 -14.04 12.17
N GLY A 66 25.55 -12.80 12.58
CA GLY A 66 24.61 -12.51 13.66
C GLY A 66 25.13 -12.77 15.07
N THR A 67 26.39 -13.14 15.24
CA THR A 67 27.02 -13.31 16.56
C THR A 67 27.19 -12.00 17.30
N CYS A 68 27.37 -12.06 18.62
CA CYS A 68 27.70 -10.92 19.47
C CYS A 68 26.63 -9.81 19.49
N ASN A 69 25.37 -10.11 19.15
CA ASN A 69 24.24 -9.22 19.44
C ASN A 69 24.00 -9.19 20.96
N ILE A 70 23.74 -10.34 21.58
CA ILE A 70 23.70 -10.47 23.04
C ILE A 70 25.11 -10.81 23.55
N LEU A 71 25.74 -9.90 24.28
CA LEU A 71 27.15 -10.06 24.68
C LEU A 71 27.37 -11.21 25.68
N ASP A 72 26.39 -11.48 26.53
CA ASP A 72 26.45 -12.56 27.53
C ASP A 72 26.14 -13.94 26.91
N ASN A 73 25.49 -13.97 25.75
CA ASN A 73 25.16 -15.16 24.97
C ASN A 73 25.49 -14.89 23.49
N PRO A 74 26.78 -14.87 23.10
CA PRO A 74 27.21 -14.35 21.82
C PRO A 74 26.77 -15.16 20.60
N ALA A 75 26.27 -16.38 20.77
CA ALA A 75 25.64 -17.16 19.70
C ALA A 75 24.14 -16.85 19.49
N GLU A 76 23.48 -16.12 20.42
CA GLU A 76 22.04 -15.87 20.35
C GLU A 76 21.65 -15.25 19.00
N GLY A 77 20.65 -15.85 18.34
CA GLY A 77 20.16 -15.45 17.02
C GLY A 77 21.15 -15.55 15.86
N SER A 78 22.36 -16.07 16.05
CA SER A 78 23.35 -16.29 14.98
C SER A 78 23.00 -17.45 14.06
N VAL A 79 23.65 -17.52 12.91
CA VAL A 79 23.47 -18.63 11.95
C VAL A 79 23.79 -19.99 12.57
N TYR A 80 23.20 -21.04 12.03
CA TYR A 80 23.36 -22.43 12.45
C TYR A 80 22.92 -22.74 13.90
N THR A 81 22.30 -21.79 14.58
CA THR A 81 21.53 -22.07 15.80
C THR A 81 20.16 -22.64 15.43
N ARG A 82 19.62 -23.50 16.31
CA ARG A 82 18.37 -24.22 16.10
C ARG A 82 17.18 -23.28 16.04
N PHE A 83 16.16 -23.67 15.27
CA PHE A 83 14.83 -23.09 15.44
C PHE A 83 14.27 -23.47 16.81
N GLY A 84 13.80 -22.47 17.56
CA GLY A 84 13.05 -22.68 18.79
C GLY A 84 11.64 -23.22 18.52
N ARG A 85 10.83 -23.33 19.58
CA ARG A 85 9.42 -23.72 19.46
C ARG A 85 8.48 -22.74 20.17
N ASN A 86 7.28 -22.55 19.63
CA ASN A 86 6.18 -21.84 20.30
C ASN A 86 5.13 -22.76 20.92
N VAL A 87 5.30 -24.08 20.79
CA VAL A 87 4.41 -25.09 21.37
C VAL A 87 5.20 -26.04 22.26
N PRO A 88 4.56 -26.68 23.26
CA PRO A 88 5.26 -27.56 24.19
C PRO A 88 6.02 -28.68 23.47
N LEU A 89 7.27 -28.94 23.89
CA LEU A 89 8.17 -29.86 23.19
C LEU A 89 7.60 -31.28 23.06
N GLU A 90 6.81 -31.74 24.03
CA GLU A 90 6.14 -33.05 23.98
C GLU A 90 5.13 -33.19 22.83
N GLN A 91 4.70 -32.08 22.22
CA GLN A 91 3.80 -32.04 21.07
C GLN A 91 4.54 -31.85 19.73
N THR A 92 5.88 -31.78 19.75
CA THR A 92 6.71 -31.45 18.57
C THR A 92 7.35 -32.66 17.89
N TYR A 93 6.87 -33.88 18.17
CA TYR A 93 7.38 -35.09 17.54
C TYR A 93 6.93 -35.15 16.07
N ALA A 94 7.89 -35.43 15.20
CA ALA A 94 7.67 -35.51 13.77
C ALA A 94 6.76 -36.68 13.35
N GLU A 95 5.96 -36.37 12.33
CA GLU A 95 5.29 -37.27 11.40
C GLU A 95 6.16 -38.43 10.90
N THR A 96 5.73 -39.70 10.90
CA THR A 96 6.43 -40.78 10.17
C THR A 96 5.58 -41.45 9.10
N GLU A 97 6.18 -42.01 8.05
CA GLU A 97 5.44 -42.74 7.00
C GLU A 97 4.65 -43.94 7.55
N ASN A 98 5.02 -44.45 8.72
CA ASN A 98 4.32 -45.54 9.41
C ASN A 98 3.13 -45.07 10.26
N ASP A 99 2.92 -43.75 10.43
CA ASP A 99 1.78 -43.17 11.13
C ASP A 99 0.84 -42.37 10.20
N THR A 100 0.82 -41.04 10.32
CA THR A 100 -0.03 -40.04 9.73
C THR A 100 0.72 -39.08 8.79
N LEU A 101 2.05 -39.19 8.61
CA LEU A 101 2.82 -38.26 7.73
C LEU A 101 2.21 -38.13 6.32
N LEU A 102 1.71 -39.24 5.77
CA LEU A 102 1.09 -39.31 4.45
C LEU A 102 -0.45 -39.31 4.49
N VAL A 103 -1.06 -38.98 5.64
CA VAL A 103 -2.49 -39.03 5.89
C VAL A 103 -3.03 -37.64 6.27
N PRO A 104 -4.00 -37.09 5.50
CA PRO A 104 -4.34 -37.48 4.13
C PRO A 104 -3.16 -37.29 3.17
N ASN A 105 -3.25 -37.86 1.96
CA ASN A 105 -2.22 -37.75 0.94
C ASN A 105 -1.93 -36.26 0.63
N PRO A 106 -0.68 -35.77 0.77
CA PRO A 106 -0.36 -34.35 0.58
C PRO A 106 -0.72 -33.79 -0.81
N ARG A 107 -0.59 -34.59 -1.87
CA ARG A 107 -0.99 -34.18 -3.22
C ARG A 107 -2.51 -34.14 -3.38
N GLU A 108 -3.25 -35.01 -2.69
CA GLU A 108 -4.71 -34.93 -2.70
C GLU A 108 -5.19 -33.66 -1.97
N VAL A 109 -4.55 -33.29 -0.85
CA VAL A 109 -4.79 -31.99 -0.18
C VAL A 109 -4.50 -30.82 -1.12
N SER A 110 -3.35 -30.83 -1.80
CA SER A 110 -2.99 -29.82 -2.81
C SER A 110 -4.05 -29.70 -3.90
N ASN A 111 -4.48 -30.82 -4.48
CA ASN A 111 -5.41 -30.84 -5.60
C ASN A 111 -6.83 -30.41 -5.26
N VAL A 112 -7.31 -30.73 -4.06
CA VAL A 112 -8.72 -30.61 -3.70
C VAL A 112 -9.00 -29.38 -2.84
N LEU A 113 -8.07 -29.00 -1.96
CA LEU A 113 -8.29 -27.91 -0.98
C LEU A 113 -7.45 -26.68 -1.29
N MET A 114 -6.25 -26.83 -1.85
CA MET A 114 -5.33 -25.70 -2.05
C MET A 114 -5.46 -25.08 -3.43
N ALA A 115 -5.67 -25.90 -4.46
CA ALA A 115 -5.72 -25.53 -5.87
C ALA A 115 -6.55 -24.26 -6.14
N ARG A 116 -5.92 -23.25 -6.75
CA ARG A 116 -6.64 -22.08 -7.26
C ARG A 116 -7.68 -22.50 -8.32
N GLY A 117 -8.90 -21.95 -8.22
CA GLY A 117 -9.92 -22.13 -9.25
C GLY A 117 -9.65 -21.34 -10.54
N ASP A 118 -10.63 -21.27 -11.44
CA ASP A 118 -10.49 -20.55 -12.72
C ASP A 118 -10.22 -19.04 -12.57
N THR A 119 -10.45 -18.48 -11.38
CA THR A 119 -10.20 -17.06 -11.08
C THR A 119 -9.54 -16.95 -9.72
N MET A 120 -8.42 -16.22 -9.67
CA MET A 120 -7.74 -15.87 -8.42
C MET A 120 -8.66 -15.04 -7.52
N GLN A 121 -8.75 -15.41 -6.25
CA GLN A 121 -9.42 -14.60 -5.23
C GLN A 121 -8.43 -13.52 -4.76
N PRO A 122 -8.69 -12.21 -4.94
CA PRO A 122 -7.72 -11.16 -4.61
C PRO A 122 -7.76 -10.73 -3.13
N ALA A 123 -6.60 -10.42 -2.55
CA ALA A 123 -6.49 -9.72 -1.27
C ALA A 123 -6.63 -8.19 -1.50
N THR A 124 -7.86 -7.69 -1.52
CA THR A 124 -8.15 -6.30 -1.92
C THR A 124 -7.66 -5.22 -0.95
N ILE A 125 -7.26 -5.60 0.27
CA ILE A 125 -6.74 -4.69 1.30
C ILE A 125 -5.28 -4.25 1.06
N VAL A 126 -4.54 -4.99 0.21
CA VAL A 126 -3.12 -4.75 -0.09
C VAL A 126 -2.87 -4.81 -1.59
N ASN A 127 -1.72 -4.28 -2.00
CA ASN A 127 -1.24 -4.40 -3.37
C ASN A 127 -0.21 -5.53 -3.53
N PHE A 128 0.15 -5.85 -4.77
CA PHE A 128 1.01 -6.99 -5.08
C PHE A 128 2.46 -6.80 -4.61
N ALA A 129 2.91 -5.56 -4.40
CA ALA A 129 4.21 -5.28 -3.78
C ALA A 129 4.31 -5.85 -2.35
N ALA A 130 3.19 -5.99 -1.64
CA ALA A 130 3.16 -6.63 -0.32
C ALA A 130 3.57 -8.12 -0.37
N ALA A 131 3.31 -8.81 -1.48
CA ALA A 131 3.73 -10.21 -1.68
C ALA A 131 5.23 -10.33 -1.92
N ALA A 132 5.80 -9.45 -2.75
CA ALA A 132 7.24 -9.37 -2.96
C ALA A 132 7.97 -9.00 -1.65
N TRP A 133 7.42 -8.05 -0.89
CA TRP A 133 7.99 -7.62 0.39
C TRP A 133 8.08 -8.78 1.38
N ILE A 134 7.01 -9.58 1.51
CA ILE A 134 7.01 -10.60 2.54
C ILE A 134 7.98 -11.74 2.23
N GLN A 135 8.15 -12.11 0.96
CA GLN A 135 9.19 -13.06 0.57
C GLN A 135 10.59 -12.47 0.79
N PHE A 136 10.79 -11.19 0.45
CA PHE A 136 12.03 -10.47 0.70
C PHE A 136 12.40 -10.46 2.19
N MET A 137 11.43 -10.32 3.10
CA MET A 137 11.65 -10.42 4.55
C MET A 137 11.89 -11.85 5.02
N VAL A 138 11.20 -12.85 4.47
CA VAL A 138 11.46 -14.26 4.80
C VAL A 138 12.91 -14.65 4.52
N HIS A 139 13.49 -14.14 3.43
CA HIS A 139 14.91 -14.34 3.10
C HIS A 139 15.88 -13.63 4.05
N ASP A 140 15.41 -12.73 4.93
CA ASP A 140 16.20 -12.16 6.02
C ASP A 140 16.17 -13.04 7.28
N TRP A 141 15.12 -13.85 7.42
CA TRP A 141 14.79 -14.44 8.71
C TRP A 141 15.18 -15.90 8.81
N PHE A 142 14.86 -16.70 7.79
CA PHE A 142 15.04 -18.15 7.93
C PHE A 142 15.25 -18.90 6.62
N ASP A 143 16.07 -19.94 6.70
CA ASP A 143 16.12 -21.04 5.76
C ASP A 143 16.54 -22.33 6.51
N HIS A 144 15.94 -23.45 6.16
CA HIS A 144 16.33 -24.78 6.66
C HIS A 144 17.53 -25.36 5.89
N GLY A 145 18.04 -24.65 4.88
CA GLY A 145 19.23 -25.00 4.13
C GLY A 145 19.02 -26.16 3.16
N PRO A 146 20.13 -26.80 2.72
CA PRO A 146 20.09 -27.88 1.76
C PRO A 146 19.36 -29.11 2.31
N ARG A 147 18.68 -29.81 1.39
CA ARG A 147 17.85 -30.98 1.70
C ARG A 147 18.72 -32.23 1.75
N MET A 148 18.26 -33.26 2.46
CA MET A 148 18.99 -34.53 2.59
C MET A 148 18.94 -35.33 1.30
N ASP A 149 20.10 -35.80 0.82
CA ASP A 149 20.20 -36.65 -0.36
C ASP A 149 19.84 -38.12 -0.07
N GLY A 150 19.05 -38.74 -0.96
CA GLY A 150 18.88 -40.19 -1.04
C GLY A 150 17.92 -40.81 -0.01
N ASN A 151 17.09 -40.01 0.66
CA ASN A 151 16.09 -40.47 1.63
C ASN A 151 14.76 -39.72 1.48
N ASP A 152 14.24 -39.68 0.27
CA ASP A 152 13.09 -38.84 -0.06
C ASP A 152 11.78 -39.42 0.49
N ILE A 153 10.84 -38.54 0.84
CA ILE A 153 9.47 -38.92 1.18
C ILE A 153 8.72 -39.17 -0.12
N VAL A 154 8.25 -40.41 -0.33
CA VAL A 154 7.57 -40.84 -1.56
C VAL A 154 6.11 -41.14 -1.27
N PHE A 155 5.20 -40.56 -2.04
CA PHE A 155 3.76 -40.79 -1.92
C PHE A 155 3.08 -40.93 -3.30
N PRO A 156 1.99 -41.71 -3.40
CA PRO A 156 1.33 -41.95 -4.68
C PRO A 156 0.62 -40.70 -5.19
N LEU A 157 0.61 -40.52 -6.52
CA LEU A 157 -0.27 -39.55 -7.16
C LEU A 157 -1.73 -40.04 -7.06
N PRO A 158 -2.70 -39.18 -6.68
CA PRO A 158 -4.11 -39.52 -6.67
C PRO A 158 -4.63 -39.99 -8.04
N ALA A 159 -5.74 -40.74 -8.04
CA ALA A 159 -6.36 -41.18 -9.28
C ALA A 159 -6.86 -39.98 -10.11
N GLY A 160 -6.42 -39.87 -11.36
CA GLY A 160 -6.78 -38.76 -12.25
C GLY A 160 -5.95 -37.48 -12.04
N ASP A 161 -4.81 -37.56 -11.33
CA ASP A 161 -3.92 -36.41 -11.15
C ASP A 161 -3.46 -35.83 -12.50
N PRO A 162 -3.33 -34.49 -12.63
CA PRO A 162 -2.80 -33.84 -13.83
C PRO A 162 -1.40 -34.34 -14.25
N LEU A 163 -0.58 -34.82 -13.31
CA LEU A 163 0.74 -35.40 -13.57
C LEU A 163 0.68 -36.88 -14.02
N GLY A 164 -0.51 -37.48 -14.12
CA GLY A 164 -0.72 -38.85 -14.55
C GLY A 164 -0.73 -39.85 -13.39
N SER A 165 -0.25 -41.07 -13.64
CA SER A 165 -0.14 -42.13 -12.62
C SER A 165 1.31 -42.31 -12.17
N GLY A 166 1.52 -42.64 -10.89
CA GLY A 166 2.85 -42.86 -10.35
C GLY A 166 2.99 -42.39 -8.91
N THR A 167 4.15 -41.82 -8.60
CA THR A 167 4.51 -41.30 -7.28
C THR A 167 5.17 -39.94 -7.43
N MET A 168 5.03 -39.12 -6.40
CA MET A 168 5.78 -37.89 -6.21
C MET A 168 6.79 -38.12 -5.07
N SER A 169 7.89 -37.38 -5.11
CA SER A 169 8.99 -37.51 -4.17
C SER A 169 9.42 -36.13 -3.68
N VAL A 170 9.65 -36.00 -2.37
CA VAL A 170 10.09 -34.77 -1.71
C VAL A 170 11.31 -35.08 -0.86
N GLN A 171 12.45 -34.45 -1.15
CA GLN A 171 13.66 -34.60 -0.34
C GLN A 171 13.43 -34.13 1.09
N ARG A 172 14.01 -34.80 2.09
CA ARG A 172 13.81 -34.47 3.50
C ARG A 172 14.50 -33.19 3.94
N THR A 173 13.94 -32.53 4.95
CA THR A 173 14.65 -31.45 5.66
C THR A 173 15.84 -32.08 6.37
N GLN A 174 17.03 -31.50 6.26
CA GLN A 174 18.23 -31.99 6.95
C GLN A 174 18.06 -31.82 8.46
N PRO A 175 17.94 -32.88 9.27
CA PRO A 175 17.93 -32.77 10.72
C PRO A 175 19.27 -32.21 11.19
N ASP A 176 19.24 -31.51 12.32
CA ASP A 176 20.42 -30.88 12.92
C ASP A 176 21.58 -31.90 13.05
N PRO A 177 22.68 -31.69 12.28
CA PRO A 177 23.81 -32.61 12.27
C PRO A 177 24.64 -32.54 13.56
N SER A 178 24.44 -31.52 14.40
CA SER A 178 25.17 -31.33 15.65
C SER A 178 24.62 -32.15 16.82
N ARG A 179 23.42 -32.74 16.69
CA ARG A 179 22.73 -33.50 17.73
C ARG A 179 23.59 -34.63 18.32
N THR A 180 23.49 -34.80 19.62
CA THR A 180 24.23 -35.83 20.36
C THR A 180 23.34 -37.02 20.78
N LEU A 181 23.96 -38.12 21.20
CA LEU A 181 23.22 -39.28 21.77
C LEU A 181 22.40 -38.92 23.02
N ALA A 182 22.76 -37.85 23.74
CA ALA A 182 21.99 -37.37 24.89
C ALA A 182 20.59 -36.85 24.50
N GLU A 183 20.39 -36.54 23.22
CA GLU A 183 19.17 -35.95 22.66
C GLU A 183 18.35 -36.99 21.87
N ALA A 184 18.73 -38.27 21.89
CA ALA A 184 18.09 -39.32 21.10
C ALA A 184 16.61 -39.57 21.42
N GLY A 185 16.14 -39.12 22.60
CA GLY A 185 14.73 -39.20 23.02
C GLY A 185 13.97 -37.87 22.96
N ARG A 186 14.57 -36.83 22.37
CA ARG A 186 13.93 -35.51 22.21
C ARG A 186 13.40 -35.35 20.77
N PRO A 187 12.39 -34.49 20.54
CA PRO A 187 11.93 -34.12 19.21
C PRO A 187 13.07 -33.72 18.28
N ALA A 188 12.90 -33.92 16.96
CA ALA A 188 13.88 -33.48 15.96
C ALA A 188 14.06 -31.95 15.99
N THR A 189 15.27 -31.50 15.71
CA THR A 189 15.67 -30.09 15.67
C THR A 189 16.31 -29.81 14.32
N TYR A 190 16.22 -28.56 13.89
CA TYR A 190 16.73 -28.10 12.61
C TYR A 190 17.44 -26.77 12.83
N GLN A 191 18.55 -26.56 12.11
CA GLN A 191 19.31 -25.33 12.18
C GLN A 191 18.75 -24.32 11.19
N ASN A 192 18.76 -23.05 11.58
CA ASN A 192 18.57 -21.96 10.63
C ASN A 192 19.89 -21.68 9.92
N THR A 193 19.93 -21.74 8.59
CA THR A 193 21.14 -21.37 7.83
C THR A 193 21.23 -19.86 7.59
N ASN A 194 20.21 -19.11 8.02
CA ASN A 194 20.24 -17.66 8.10
C ASN A 194 20.38 -17.18 9.55
N THR A 195 20.67 -15.89 9.75
CA THR A 195 20.58 -15.23 11.05
C THR A 195 19.11 -15.12 11.45
N HIS A 196 18.79 -15.30 12.73
CA HIS A 196 17.43 -15.10 13.24
C HIS A 196 17.10 -13.62 13.46
N TRP A 197 18.12 -12.76 13.47
CA TRP A 197 18.01 -11.32 13.65
C TRP A 197 17.36 -10.66 12.44
N TRP A 198 16.79 -9.48 12.67
CA TRP A 198 16.28 -8.63 11.61
C TRP A 198 17.38 -7.66 11.16
N ASP A 199 18.35 -8.16 10.40
CA ASP A 199 19.62 -7.49 10.14
C ASP A 199 19.93 -7.18 8.67
N GLY A 200 18.98 -7.46 7.77
CA GLY A 200 19.13 -7.23 6.35
C GLY A 200 19.94 -8.31 5.64
N SER A 201 20.10 -9.50 6.21
CA SER A 201 20.88 -10.62 5.66
C SER A 201 20.46 -11.02 4.25
N GLN A 202 19.21 -10.76 3.83
CA GLN A 202 18.80 -10.96 2.44
C GLN A 202 19.62 -10.09 1.47
N ILE A 203 20.09 -8.92 1.90
CA ILE A 203 20.99 -8.04 1.13
C ILE A 203 22.45 -8.32 1.44
N TYR A 204 22.78 -8.50 2.71
CA TYR A 204 24.17 -8.51 3.20
C TYR A 204 24.80 -9.90 3.33
N GLY A 205 24.00 -10.96 3.25
CA GLY A 205 24.41 -12.32 3.55
C GLY A 205 24.50 -12.60 5.05
N SER A 206 24.55 -13.89 5.38
CA SER A 206 24.62 -14.43 6.75
C SER A 206 26.02 -14.95 7.09
N ASP A 207 27.01 -14.60 6.27
CA ASP A 207 28.40 -14.98 6.45
C ASP A 207 29.33 -13.94 5.83
N LYS A 208 30.59 -13.97 6.26
CA LYS A 208 31.59 -13.00 5.82
C LYS A 208 31.90 -13.07 4.32
N GLU A 209 31.95 -14.26 3.73
CA GLU A 209 32.26 -14.45 2.31
C GLU A 209 31.16 -13.84 1.44
N THR A 210 29.90 -14.07 1.80
CA THR A 210 28.75 -13.48 1.10
C THR A 210 28.69 -11.96 1.28
N SER A 211 28.93 -11.46 2.50
CA SER A 211 29.01 -10.01 2.75
C SER A 211 30.12 -9.34 1.95
N ASP A 212 31.33 -9.90 1.94
CA ASP A 212 32.45 -9.37 1.17
C ASP A 212 32.17 -9.40 -0.34
N ARG A 213 31.40 -10.37 -0.83
CA ARG A 213 31.04 -10.50 -2.24
C ARG A 213 30.10 -9.38 -2.71
N VAL A 214 29.20 -8.88 -1.87
CA VAL A 214 28.27 -7.78 -2.21
C VAL A 214 28.87 -6.38 -2.00
N ARG A 215 29.97 -6.24 -1.26
CA ARG A 215 30.56 -4.94 -0.90
C ARG A 215 31.48 -4.36 -1.97
N ALA A 216 31.36 -3.06 -2.23
CA ALA A 216 32.27 -2.34 -3.13
C ALA A 216 33.63 -2.04 -2.47
N PHE A 217 33.69 -2.05 -1.13
CA PHE A 217 34.86 -1.64 -0.33
C PHE A 217 35.34 -0.21 -0.60
N VAL A 218 34.42 0.64 -1.05
CA VAL A 218 34.65 2.08 -1.26
C VAL A 218 33.46 2.84 -0.68
N ASP A 219 33.76 3.81 0.19
CA ASP A 219 32.79 4.70 0.83
C ASP A 219 31.60 4.00 1.52
N GLY A 220 31.80 2.75 1.97
CA GLY A 220 30.79 1.96 2.67
C GLY A 220 29.72 1.36 1.76
N LYS A 221 29.87 1.46 0.43
CA LYS A 221 28.82 1.08 -0.54
C LYS A 221 28.78 -0.42 -0.85
N LEU A 222 27.61 -0.87 -1.29
CA LEU A 222 27.41 -2.14 -1.99
C LEU A 222 27.68 -1.99 -3.49
N LYS A 223 28.06 -3.09 -4.14
CA LYS A 223 28.32 -3.15 -5.57
C LYS A 223 27.03 -2.91 -6.36
N VAL A 224 27.14 -2.02 -7.33
CA VAL A 224 26.15 -1.79 -8.39
C VAL A 224 26.90 -1.58 -9.69
N ASP A 225 26.29 -1.91 -10.82
CA ASP A 225 26.84 -1.61 -12.14
C ASP A 225 26.70 -0.12 -12.47
N ALA A 226 27.28 0.31 -13.60
CA ALA A 226 27.35 1.71 -13.99
C ALA A 226 25.97 2.38 -14.21
N ASP A 227 24.94 1.58 -14.48
CA ASP A 227 23.54 1.98 -14.63
C ASP A 227 22.71 1.78 -13.35
N ASN A 228 23.37 1.51 -12.22
CA ASN A 228 22.78 1.22 -10.91
C ASN A 228 21.90 -0.05 -10.88
N THR A 229 22.13 -1.02 -11.77
CA THR A 229 21.62 -2.39 -11.65
C THR A 229 22.47 -3.21 -10.68
N LEU A 230 21.96 -4.38 -10.26
CA LEU A 230 22.73 -5.30 -9.43
C LEU A 230 23.63 -6.17 -10.32
N PRO A 231 24.91 -6.38 -9.96
CA PRO A 231 25.76 -7.30 -10.69
C PRO A 231 25.18 -8.72 -10.68
N THR A 232 25.27 -9.43 -11.79
CA THR A 232 24.70 -10.78 -11.93
C THR A 232 25.77 -11.88 -12.01
N GLU A 233 25.40 -13.08 -11.60
CA GLU A 233 26.21 -14.28 -11.80
C GLU A 233 26.26 -14.66 -13.29
N PHE A 234 27.46 -14.88 -13.82
CA PHE A 234 27.66 -15.14 -15.25
C PHE A 234 26.85 -16.32 -15.82
N LEU A 235 26.62 -17.39 -15.04
CA LEU A 235 25.95 -18.60 -15.52
C LEU A 235 24.44 -18.61 -15.24
N SER A 236 24.02 -18.12 -14.07
CA SER A 236 22.60 -18.19 -13.66
C SER A 236 21.81 -16.95 -14.07
N GLY A 237 22.50 -15.83 -14.36
CA GLY A 237 21.88 -14.53 -14.62
C GLY A 237 21.27 -13.88 -13.37
N LYS A 238 21.31 -14.55 -12.21
CA LYS A 238 20.71 -14.03 -10.98
C LYS A 238 21.59 -12.95 -10.34
N PRO A 239 21.01 -11.97 -9.64
CA PRO A 239 21.74 -10.98 -8.87
C PRO A 239 22.70 -11.59 -7.84
N ILE A 240 23.84 -10.93 -7.68
CA ILE A 240 24.80 -11.16 -6.60
C ILE A 240 24.35 -10.28 -5.42
N THR A 241 23.70 -10.92 -4.46
CA THR A 241 23.19 -10.28 -3.23
C THR A 241 23.36 -11.25 -2.05
N GLY A 242 22.79 -10.94 -0.88
CA GLY A 242 22.90 -11.77 0.31
C GLY A 242 22.30 -13.17 0.12
N PHE A 243 21.28 -13.26 -0.71
CA PHE A 243 20.57 -14.51 -1.03
C PHE A 243 20.03 -14.48 -2.47
N ASN A 244 20.10 -15.59 -3.21
CA ASN A 244 19.57 -15.64 -4.58
C ASN A 244 18.84 -16.94 -4.97
N GLU A 245 18.33 -17.74 -4.03
CA GLU A 245 17.52 -18.93 -4.37
C GLU A 245 16.04 -18.57 -4.60
N ASN A 246 15.26 -19.46 -5.24
CA ASN A 246 13.81 -19.28 -5.47
C ASN A 246 13.43 -17.88 -5.99
N TRP A 247 14.20 -17.39 -6.97
CA TRP A 247 14.25 -15.99 -7.37
C TRP A 247 13.19 -15.62 -8.42
N TRP A 248 12.65 -14.40 -8.33
CA TRP A 248 11.73 -13.82 -9.34
C TRP A 248 11.82 -12.29 -9.38
N VAL A 249 11.19 -11.65 -10.37
CA VAL A 249 11.29 -10.19 -10.60
C VAL A 249 10.88 -9.34 -9.38
N GLY A 250 9.91 -9.79 -8.57
CA GLY A 250 9.53 -9.07 -7.34
C GLY A 250 10.67 -8.96 -6.33
N LEU A 251 11.52 -10.00 -6.20
CA LEU A 251 12.72 -9.94 -5.37
C LEU A 251 13.79 -9.04 -6.00
N SER A 252 13.96 -9.10 -7.31
CA SER A 252 14.87 -8.21 -8.04
C SER A 252 14.56 -6.73 -7.79
N MET A 253 13.27 -6.37 -7.82
CA MET A 253 12.79 -5.02 -7.48
C MET A 253 13.17 -4.62 -6.04
N MET A 254 12.91 -5.50 -5.06
CA MET A 254 13.19 -5.22 -3.64
C MET A 254 14.69 -5.11 -3.35
N HIS A 255 15.49 -6.06 -3.84
CA HIS A 255 16.94 -6.05 -3.61
C HIS A 255 17.61 -4.86 -4.31
N ARG A 256 17.18 -4.48 -5.52
CA ARG A 256 17.69 -3.28 -6.20
C ARG A 256 17.36 -2.03 -5.41
N LEU A 257 16.11 -1.88 -4.97
CA LEU A 257 15.66 -0.71 -4.19
C LEU A 257 16.46 -0.55 -2.89
N PHE A 258 16.58 -1.61 -2.09
CA PHE A 258 17.26 -1.50 -0.78
C PHE A 258 18.78 -1.53 -0.85
N THR A 259 19.37 -2.01 -1.96
CA THR A 259 20.81 -1.81 -2.24
C THR A 259 21.09 -0.34 -2.57
N GLN A 260 20.24 0.28 -3.39
CA GLN A 260 20.32 1.71 -3.70
C GLN A 260 20.05 2.56 -2.45
N GLU A 261 19.14 2.14 -1.59
CA GLU A 261 18.87 2.80 -0.30
C GLU A 261 20.09 2.76 0.63
N HIS A 262 20.72 1.59 0.78
CA HIS A 262 21.98 1.48 1.52
C HIS A 262 23.05 2.44 0.96
N ASN A 263 23.21 2.48 -0.36
CA ASN A 263 24.20 3.35 -1.00
C ASN A 263 23.88 4.85 -0.81
N ALA A 264 22.60 5.23 -0.78
CA ALA A 264 22.16 6.59 -0.47
C ALA A 264 22.46 6.96 0.98
N ILE A 265 22.25 6.03 1.93
CA ILE A 265 22.62 6.21 3.33
C ILE A 265 24.14 6.36 3.47
N ALA A 266 24.93 5.47 2.87
CA ALA A 266 26.39 5.51 2.92
C ALA A 266 26.94 6.84 2.36
N GLU A 267 26.36 7.33 1.25
CA GLU A 267 26.69 8.64 0.67
C GLU A 267 26.36 9.79 1.64
N ARG A 268 25.18 9.77 2.26
CA ARG A 268 24.77 10.77 3.26
C ARG A 268 25.71 10.79 4.47
N LEU A 269 26.14 9.61 4.93
CA LEU A 269 27.10 9.46 6.02
C LEU A 269 28.48 9.96 5.61
N LYS A 270 28.96 9.64 4.40
CA LYS A 270 30.26 10.12 3.90
C LYS A 270 30.31 11.66 3.85
N GLN A 271 29.20 12.30 3.51
CA GLN A 271 29.09 13.76 3.53
C GLN A 271 29.19 14.36 4.95
N SER A 272 28.57 13.72 5.95
CA SER A 272 28.66 14.15 7.36
C SER A 272 29.99 13.78 8.02
N TYR A 273 30.60 12.66 7.60
CA TYR A 273 31.80 12.07 8.18
C TYR A 273 32.86 11.81 7.09
N PRO A 274 33.48 12.86 6.50
CA PRO A 274 34.37 12.71 5.33
C PRO A 274 35.59 11.82 5.57
N ASP A 275 36.08 11.76 6.80
CA ASP A 275 37.27 11.00 7.20
C ASP A 275 36.95 9.57 7.67
N ALA A 276 35.68 9.18 7.71
CA ALA A 276 35.28 7.83 8.10
C ALA A 276 35.80 6.78 7.10
N THR A 277 36.16 5.61 7.63
CA THR A 277 36.63 4.47 6.84
C THR A 277 35.47 3.80 6.11
N ASP A 278 35.78 3.08 5.02
CA ASP A 278 34.79 2.24 4.32
C ASP A 278 34.03 1.31 5.28
N GLN A 279 34.76 0.61 6.16
CA GLN A 279 34.17 -0.33 7.10
C GLN A 279 33.20 0.36 8.06
N TRP A 280 33.56 1.52 8.60
CA TRP A 280 32.68 2.27 9.50
C TRP A 280 31.41 2.73 8.77
N LEU A 281 31.54 3.25 7.54
CA LEU A 281 30.40 3.70 6.74
C LEU A 281 29.47 2.53 6.40
N TYR A 282 30.02 1.39 6.00
CA TYR A 282 29.26 0.17 5.72
C TYR A 282 28.49 -0.31 6.97
N ASP A 283 29.17 -0.38 8.12
CA ASP A 283 28.56 -0.85 9.37
C ASP A 283 27.38 0.04 9.79
N LYS A 284 27.53 1.35 9.68
CA LYS A 284 26.44 2.31 9.98
C LYS A 284 25.33 2.25 8.94
N ALA A 285 25.65 2.19 7.65
CA ALA A 285 24.65 2.09 6.59
C ALA A 285 23.85 0.78 6.67
N ARG A 286 24.47 -0.35 7.05
CA ARG A 286 23.78 -1.63 7.30
C ARG A 286 22.81 -1.50 8.48
N LEU A 287 23.24 -0.94 9.61
CA LEU A 287 22.39 -0.72 10.78
C LEU A 287 21.13 0.10 10.44
N ILE A 288 21.33 1.23 9.76
CA ILE A 288 20.26 2.16 9.37
C ILE A 288 19.30 1.50 8.38
N ASN A 289 19.82 0.83 7.35
CA ASN A 289 18.97 0.21 6.33
C ASN A 289 18.16 -0.97 6.88
N ALA A 290 18.78 -1.81 7.73
CA ALA A 290 18.08 -2.89 8.42
C ALA A 290 16.96 -2.34 9.33
N ALA A 291 17.24 -1.26 10.07
CA ALA A 291 16.23 -0.63 10.92
C ALA A 291 15.10 0.05 10.12
N LEU A 292 15.41 0.66 8.97
CA LEU A 292 14.40 1.21 8.08
C LEU A 292 13.49 0.09 7.53
N MET A 293 14.04 -1.05 7.09
CA MET A 293 13.24 -2.19 6.66
C MET A 293 12.36 -2.75 7.80
N ALA A 294 12.91 -2.86 9.01
CA ALA A 294 12.17 -3.28 10.19
C ALA A 294 11.01 -2.33 10.54
N LYS A 295 11.24 -1.02 10.44
CA LYS A 295 10.22 0.02 10.60
C LYS A 295 9.12 -0.13 9.57
N ILE A 296 9.48 -0.13 8.28
CA ILE A 296 8.54 -0.24 7.16
C ILE A 296 7.66 -1.48 7.33
N HIS A 297 8.25 -2.62 7.69
CA HIS A 297 7.47 -3.82 7.92
C HIS A 297 6.51 -3.65 9.10
N THR A 298 6.99 -3.10 10.21
CA THR A 298 6.23 -2.95 11.46
C THR A 298 5.06 -1.97 11.31
N VAL A 299 5.30 -0.77 10.75
CA VAL A 299 4.30 0.32 10.76
C VAL A 299 3.61 0.55 9.41
N GLU A 300 4.06 -0.09 8.33
CA GLU A 300 3.42 -0.03 7.01
C GLU A 300 2.92 -1.40 6.53
N TRP A 301 3.78 -2.41 6.38
CA TRP A 301 3.36 -3.71 5.82
C TRP A 301 2.36 -4.44 6.73
N THR A 302 2.65 -4.59 8.03
CA THR A 302 1.75 -5.28 8.98
C THR A 302 0.39 -4.58 9.08
N PRO A 303 0.31 -3.24 9.23
CA PRO A 303 -0.98 -2.54 9.23
C PRO A 303 -1.70 -2.52 7.87
N ALA A 304 -1.01 -2.80 6.76
CA ALA A 304 -1.66 -2.93 5.45
C ALA A 304 -2.35 -4.30 5.30
N ILE A 305 -1.64 -5.39 5.63
CA ILE A 305 -2.21 -6.75 5.56
C ILE A 305 -3.14 -7.08 6.73
N LEU A 306 -3.09 -6.30 7.81
CA LEU A 306 -4.02 -6.36 8.94
C LEU A 306 -4.64 -4.96 9.19
N ASP A 307 -5.42 -4.46 8.23
CA ASP A 307 -6.01 -3.11 8.21
C ASP A 307 -7.15 -2.93 9.22
N ASN A 308 -6.79 -3.06 10.50
CA ASN A 308 -7.68 -2.94 11.64
C ASN A 308 -7.26 -1.76 12.52
N PRO A 309 -8.19 -0.89 12.98
CA PRO A 309 -7.84 0.29 13.78
C PRO A 309 -7.06 -0.02 15.07
N VAL A 310 -7.34 -1.16 15.72
CA VAL A 310 -6.62 -1.58 16.93
C VAL A 310 -5.20 -2.00 16.57
N LEU A 311 -5.03 -2.78 15.49
CA LEU A 311 -3.70 -3.22 15.07
C LEU A 311 -2.84 -2.10 14.51
N LYS A 312 -3.41 -1.17 13.74
CA LYS A 312 -2.68 0.04 13.32
C LYS A 312 -2.08 0.74 14.55
N ARG A 313 -2.86 0.93 15.61
CA ARG A 313 -2.36 1.51 16.86
C ARG A 313 -1.37 0.59 17.60
N ALA A 314 -1.62 -0.71 17.64
CA ALA A 314 -0.74 -1.66 18.34
C ALA A 314 0.66 -1.71 17.69
N MET A 315 0.71 -1.72 16.36
CA MET A 315 1.98 -1.75 15.62
C MET A 315 2.73 -0.42 15.74
N TYR A 316 2.01 0.71 15.70
CA TYR A 316 2.61 2.01 15.99
C TYR A 316 3.14 2.07 17.42
N ALA A 317 2.39 1.51 18.37
CA ALA A 317 2.83 1.41 19.77
C ALA A 317 4.05 0.48 19.93
N ASN A 318 4.19 -0.59 19.14
CA ASN A 318 5.40 -1.41 19.17
C ASN A 318 6.65 -0.61 18.76
N TRP A 319 6.53 0.35 17.83
CA TRP A 319 7.67 1.15 17.37
C TRP A 319 7.91 2.43 18.21
N TRP A 320 6.85 3.19 18.48
CA TRP A 320 6.92 4.51 19.11
C TRP A 320 6.26 4.59 20.50
N GLY A 321 5.62 3.53 20.97
CA GLY A 321 4.74 3.61 22.15
C GLY A 321 3.41 4.31 21.84
N VAL A 322 2.55 4.44 22.86
CA VAL A 322 1.17 4.95 22.70
C VAL A 322 1.09 6.36 22.11
N GLY A 323 2.18 7.14 22.19
CA GLY A 323 2.27 8.47 21.60
C GLY A 323 2.34 8.46 20.07
N GLY A 324 2.79 7.36 19.46
CA GLY A 324 2.73 7.14 18.01
C GLY A 324 3.77 7.88 17.18
N ASP A 325 4.73 8.58 17.80
CA ASP A 325 5.86 9.23 17.13
C ASP A 325 7.13 9.24 18.01
N GLN A 326 8.24 9.67 17.40
CA GLN A 326 9.56 9.70 18.06
C GLN A 326 9.60 10.63 19.29
N GLU A 327 9.01 11.83 19.20
CA GLU A 327 9.07 12.82 20.29
C GLU A 327 8.36 12.29 21.54
N ASN A 328 7.17 11.72 21.35
CA ASN A 328 6.44 11.09 22.43
C ASN A 328 7.14 9.84 22.96
N ARG A 329 7.74 9.02 22.08
CA ARG A 329 8.55 7.86 22.49
C ARG A 329 9.65 8.29 23.47
N GLU A 330 10.45 9.28 23.08
CA GLU A 330 11.54 9.80 23.88
C GLU A 330 11.04 10.42 25.19
N PHE A 331 9.93 11.17 25.15
CA PHE A 331 9.28 11.70 26.35
C PHE A 331 8.86 10.59 27.33
N PHE A 332 8.15 9.56 26.86
CA PHE A 332 7.69 8.47 27.72
C PHE A 332 8.84 7.62 28.23
N GLN A 333 9.86 7.35 27.41
CA GLN A 333 11.07 6.65 27.84
C GLN A 333 11.81 7.44 28.92
N GLN A 334 12.04 8.74 28.73
CA GLN A 334 12.63 9.62 29.75
C GLN A 334 11.77 9.70 31.03
N ALA A 335 10.44 9.78 30.90
CA ALA A 335 9.55 9.75 32.05
C ALA A 335 9.69 8.41 32.81
N LEU A 336 9.71 7.28 32.12
CA LEU A 336 9.98 5.98 32.73
C LEU A 336 11.40 5.93 33.37
N ASP A 337 12.39 6.65 32.83
CA ASP A 337 13.76 6.80 33.38
C ASP A 337 13.74 7.53 34.72
N GLU A 338 12.97 8.59 34.82
CA GLU A 338 12.81 9.36 36.05
C GLU A 338 11.91 8.65 37.08
N MET A 339 10.98 7.78 36.63
CA MET A 339 9.87 7.23 37.40
C MET A 339 10.02 5.80 37.92
N ALA A 340 11.16 5.12 37.68
CA ALA A 340 11.47 3.79 38.26
C ALA A 340 11.48 3.74 39.82
N ASN A 341 11.01 4.81 40.50
CA ASN A 341 10.85 4.93 41.96
C ASN A 341 9.44 5.41 42.43
N ASN A 342 8.42 5.65 41.58
CA ASN A 342 7.13 6.18 42.07
C ASN A 342 5.86 5.84 41.23
N ILE A 343 4.98 4.98 41.78
CA ILE A 343 3.72 4.49 41.19
C ILE A 343 2.62 5.58 41.05
N GLU A 344 2.61 6.62 41.89
CA GLU A 344 1.57 7.69 41.83
C GLU A 344 1.69 8.60 40.59
N GLY A 345 2.89 8.72 40.01
CA GLY A 345 3.11 9.58 38.85
C GLY A 345 2.50 9.01 37.57
N ILE A 346 2.44 7.68 37.46
CA ILE A 346 1.87 6.96 36.30
C ILE A 346 0.37 7.28 36.20
N ALA A 347 -0.37 7.16 37.31
CA ALA A 347 -1.81 7.46 37.34
C ALA A 347 -2.13 8.93 36.99
N ASN A 348 -1.31 9.88 37.43
CA ASN A 348 -1.50 11.31 37.13
C ASN A 348 -1.21 11.65 35.66
N LEU A 349 -0.23 10.99 35.03
CA LEU A 349 0.07 11.15 33.61
C LEU A 349 -1.07 10.60 32.73
N PHE A 350 -1.61 9.43 33.07
CA PHE A 350 -2.77 8.86 32.38
C PHE A 350 -4.01 9.75 32.52
N THR A 351 -4.23 10.33 33.71
CA THR A 351 -5.31 11.30 33.94
C THR A 351 -5.13 12.57 33.11
N LEU A 352 -3.90 13.06 32.95
CA LEU A 352 -3.56 14.24 32.12
C LEU A 352 -3.82 13.99 30.64
N LEU A 353 -3.61 12.76 30.17
CA LEU A 353 -3.86 12.32 28.80
C LEU A 353 -5.32 11.88 28.53
N GLY A 354 -6.21 12.03 29.52
CA GLY A 354 -7.63 11.69 29.40
C GLY A 354 -7.91 10.19 29.38
N ILE A 355 -6.99 9.37 29.89
CA ILE A 355 -7.11 7.91 30.00
C ILE A 355 -7.63 7.60 31.42
N ASP A 356 -8.90 7.23 31.53
CA ASP A 356 -9.55 6.89 32.81
C ASP A 356 -9.12 5.48 33.24
N ALA A 357 -8.40 5.37 34.36
CA ALA A 357 -7.62 4.18 34.59
C ALA A 357 -7.40 3.84 36.08
N ASP A 358 -7.97 2.73 36.51
CA ASP A 358 -7.67 2.06 37.77
C ASP A 358 -6.37 1.23 37.61
N ILE A 359 -5.26 1.91 37.29
CA ILE A 359 -3.95 1.33 36.93
C ILE A 359 -3.19 0.79 38.15
N ALA A 360 -3.61 1.15 39.36
CA ALA A 360 -2.98 0.75 40.61
C ALA A 360 -2.95 -0.78 40.84
N ASN A 361 -3.68 -1.57 40.03
CA ASN A 361 -3.73 -3.03 40.09
C ASN A 361 -2.92 -3.74 38.98
N MET A 362 -2.21 -3.02 38.10
CA MET A 362 -1.42 -3.63 37.02
C MET A 362 0.03 -3.87 37.46
N GLU A 363 0.59 -5.03 37.12
CA GLU A 363 1.98 -5.36 37.46
C GLU A 363 2.97 -4.39 36.78
N PRO A 364 4.01 -3.91 37.50
CA PRO A 364 5.10 -3.13 36.90
C PRO A 364 5.75 -3.88 35.73
N GLY A 365 5.98 -3.22 34.59
CA GLY A 365 6.54 -3.82 33.37
C GLY A 365 5.51 -4.16 32.27
N VAL A 366 4.24 -4.34 32.62
CA VAL A 366 3.18 -4.72 31.65
C VAL A 366 2.81 -3.58 30.68
N ILE A 367 3.01 -2.33 31.09
CA ILE A 367 2.64 -1.13 30.31
C ILE A 367 3.88 -0.36 29.81
N ASP A 368 5.08 -0.70 30.25
CA ASP A 368 6.32 0.04 29.93
C ASP A 368 6.59 0.02 28.42
N HIS A 369 6.45 -1.16 27.80
CA HIS A 369 6.53 -1.35 26.35
C HIS A 369 5.39 -0.70 25.57
N ALA A 370 4.20 -0.60 26.17
CA ALA A 370 3.08 0.08 25.53
C ALA A 370 3.29 1.60 25.56
N LEU A 371 3.83 2.16 26.64
CA LEU A 371 4.08 3.59 26.81
C LEU A 371 5.27 4.08 26.00
N GLY A 372 6.42 3.43 26.13
CA GLY A 372 7.68 3.85 25.52
C GLY A 372 8.04 3.12 24.23
N GLY A 373 7.22 2.17 23.77
CA GLY A 373 7.53 1.32 22.62
C GLY A 373 8.50 0.17 22.94
N LEU A 374 8.61 -0.79 22.02
CA LEU A 374 9.64 -1.84 22.08
C LEU A 374 10.99 -1.28 21.62
N VAL A 375 10.97 -0.47 20.56
CA VAL A 375 12.15 0.16 19.99
C VAL A 375 12.65 1.29 20.90
N GLY A 376 13.96 1.35 21.15
CA GLY A 376 14.60 2.28 22.08
C GLY A 376 14.44 1.90 23.56
N SER A 377 13.88 0.72 23.87
CA SER A 377 13.83 0.25 25.26
C SER A 377 15.23 0.07 25.86
N ARG A 378 15.37 0.24 27.18
CA ARG A 378 16.69 0.32 27.84
C ARG A 378 17.56 -0.93 27.70
N ALA A 379 16.91 -2.08 27.66
CA ALA A 379 17.58 -3.38 27.64
C ALA A 379 16.78 -4.32 26.74
N PRO A 380 17.47 -5.18 25.97
CA PRO A 380 16.80 -6.28 25.32
C PRO A 380 16.19 -7.19 26.39
N ASN A 381 14.98 -7.67 26.14
CA ASN A 381 14.26 -8.58 27.04
C ASN A 381 13.84 -9.83 26.26
N ASN A 382 14.48 -10.95 26.53
CA ASN A 382 14.17 -12.24 25.93
C ASN A 382 13.29 -13.13 26.80
N TYR A 383 12.85 -12.64 27.98
CA TYR A 383 12.03 -13.37 28.96
C TYR A 383 12.67 -14.69 29.39
N ASP A 384 13.98 -14.66 29.65
CA ASP A 384 14.81 -15.81 30.07
C ASP A 384 14.84 -16.97 29.05
N VAL A 385 14.40 -16.73 27.81
CA VAL A 385 14.46 -17.69 26.70
C VAL A 385 15.22 -17.04 25.54
N PRO A 386 16.47 -17.48 25.27
CA PRO A 386 17.29 -16.94 24.19
C PRO A 386 16.53 -16.84 22.87
N TYR A 387 16.77 -15.75 22.15
CA TYR A 387 16.06 -15.45 20.93
C TYR A 387 16.49 -16.34 19.76
N THR A 388 15.49 -17.04 19.23
CA THR A 388 15.51 -17.75 17.95
C THR A 388 14.14 -17.58 17.32
N LEU A 389 14.07 -17.57 15.99
CA LEU A 389 12.81 -17.85 15.29
C LEU A 389 12.44 -19.31 15.48
N THR A 390 11.17 -19.63 15.24
CA THR A 390 10.60 -20.94 15.56
C THR A 390 10.08 -21.67 14.34
N GLU A 391 9.94 -23.00 14.43
CA GLU A 391 9.33 -23.79 13.36
C GLU A 391 7.88 -23.36 13.09
N GLU A 392 7.15 -22.98 14.15
CA GLU A 392 5.78 -22.49 14.03
C GLU A 392 5.72 -21.13 13.31
N PHE A 393 6.73 -20.28 13.53
CA PHE A 393 6.89 -19.03 12.78
C PHE A 393 7.09 -19.30 11.28
N VAL A 394 7.87 -20.32 10.92
CA VAL A 394 8.06 -20.73 9.53
C VAL A 394 6.73 -21.19 8.90
N SER A 395 5.95 -22.01 9.61
CA SER A 395 4.67 -22.51 9.11
C SER A 395 3.66 -21.41 8.82
N VAL A 396 3.51 -20.41 9.71
CA VAL A 396 2.52 -19.33 9.54
C VAL A 396 2.92 -18.31 8.46
N TYR A 397 4.17 -18.31 8.01
CA TYR A 397 4.67 -17.48 6.90
C TYR A 397 4.66 -18.19 5.53
N ARG A 398 4.07 -19.39 5.42
CA ARG A 398 3.80 -20.07 4.14
C ARG A 398 2.67 -19.38 3.37
N MET A 399 2.95 -18.16 2.89
CA MET A 399 1.99 -17.24 2.27
C MET A 399 1.97 -17.31 0.74
N HIS A 400 2.32 -18.47 0.17
CA HIS A 400 2.36 -18.70 -1.28
C HIS A 400 1.07 -18.35 -2.05
N PRO A 401 -0.16 -18.43 -1.49
CA PRO A 401 -1.37 -17.97 -2.17
C PRO A 401 -1.37 -16.47 -2.56
N LEU A 402 -0.49 -15.65 -1.98
CA LEU A 402 -0.31 -14.24 -2.38
C LEU A 402 0.17 -14.08 -3.82
N MET A 403 0.85 -15.08 -4.39
CA MET A 403 1.39 -15.01 -5.75
C MET A 403 0.27 -14.96 -6.79
N ARG A 404 0.42 -14.11 -7.80
CA ARG A 404 -0.47 -14.06 -8.97
C ARG A 404 -0.07 -15.12 -10.00
N ASP A 405 -0.91 -15.35 -11.01
CA ASP A 405 -0.55 -16.21 -12.15
C ASP A 405 0.28 -15.45 -13.18
N ASP A 406 -0.06 -14.17 -13.41
CA ASP A 406 0.64 -13.23 -14.27
C ASP A 406 0.78 -11.84 -13.64
N ILE A 407 1.80 -11.12 -14.11
CA ILE A 407 1.99 -9.68 -13.92
C ILE A 407 1.26 -8.98 -15.07
N GLU A 408 0.25 -8.20 -14.71
CA GLU A 408 -0.36 -7.22 -15.61
C GLU A 408 0.51 -5.96 -15.58
N VAL A 409 1.15 -5.62 -16.69
CA VAL A 409 2.04 -4.46 -16.79
C VAL A 409 1.24 -3.25 -17.27
N TYR A 410 1.43 -2.11 -16.60
CA TYR A 410 0.80 -0.84 -16.89
C TYR A 410 1.85 0.25 -17.09
N ASP A 411 1.54 1.20 -17.97
CA ASP A 411 2.27 2.47 -18.00
C ASP A 411 1.92 3.30 -16.78
N VAL A 412 2.90 4.06 -16.26
CA VAL A 412 2.71 4.86 -15.05
C VAL A 412 1.56 5.85 -15.25
N GLY A 413 0.53 5.71 -14.42
CA GLY A 413 -0.69 6.51 -14.48
C GLY A 413 -1.82 5.90 -15.30
N SER A 414 -1.60 4.84 -16.09
CA SER A 414 -2.65 4.15 -16.86
C SER A 414 -3.31 3.03 -16.04
N ASN A 415 -4.54 2.63 -16.38
CA ASN A 415 -5.13 1.34 -15.96
C ASN A 415 -5.39 0.40 -17.16
N VAL A 416 -4.76 0.65 -18.30
CA VAL A 416 -4.80 -0.24 -19.46
C VAL A 416 -3.60 -1.18 -19.38
N VAL A 417 -3.88 -2.48 -19.45
CA VAL A 417 -2.84 -3.52 -19.47
C VAL A 417 -2.06 -3.41 -20.78
N SER A 418 -0.79 -3.01 -20.69
CA SER A 418 0.13 -2.95 -21.84
C SER A 418 0.56 -4.35 -22.28
N GLU A 419 0.85 -5.23 -21.32
CA GLU A 419 1.27 -6.62 -21.57
C GLU A 419 1.02 -7.47 -20.32
N ARG A 420 1.01 -8.80 -20.51
CA ARG A 420 0.90 -9.78 -19.42
C ARG A 420 2.09 -10.71 -19.46
N ILE A 421 2.76 -10.88 -18.32
CA ILE A 421 3.95 -11.73 -18.18
C ILE A 421 3.62 -12.81 -17.15
N ALA A 422 3.66 -14.08 -17.54
CA ALA A 422 3.40 -15.17 -16.60
C ALA A 422 4.49 -15.17 -15.52
N ILE A 423 4.12 -15.33 -14.25
CA ILE A 423 5.10 -15.35 -13.15
C ILE A 423 6.23 -16.37 -13.35
N PRO A 424 5.99 -17.58 -13.89
CA PRO A 424 7.08 -18.52 -14.22
C PRO A 424 8.15 -17.95 -15.16
N ASP A 425 7.78 -17.03 -16.05
CA ASP A 425 8.67 -16.39 -17.03
C ASP A 425 9.42 -15.18 -16.44
N THR A 426 9.32 -14.97 -15.13
CA THR A 426 9.99 -13.89 -14.39
C THR A 426 11.02 -14.41 -13.40
N ARG A 427 11.36 -15.70 -13.49
CA ARG A 427 12.16 -16.42 -12.51
C ARG A 427 13.65 -16.42 -12.85
N ASP A 428 14.46 -16.58 -11.82
CA ASP A 428 15.91 -16.76 -11.95
C ASP A 428 16.55 -15.63 -12.81
N GLY A 429 17.34 -15.95 -13.83
CA GLY A 429 17.99 -14.95 -14.69
C GLY A 429 17.01 -14.10 -15.52
N ASP A 430 15.83 -14.63 -15.85
CA ASP A 430 14.81 -13.89 -16.63
C ASP A 430 14.24 -12.71 -15.83
N ALA A 431 14.40 -12.72 -14.50
CA ALA A 431 13.94 -11.65 -13.62
C ALA A 431 14.59 -10.29 -13.96
N GLU A 432 15.90 -10.27 -14.22
CA GLU A 432 16.62 -9.05 -14.59
C GLU A 432 16.27 -8.62 -16.02
N ASP A 433 16.13 -9.56 -16.95
CA ASP A 433 15.70 -9.28 -18.32
C ASP A 433 14.31 -8.62 -18.36
N VAL A 434 13.38 -9.07 -17.51
CA VAL A 434 12.05 -8.43 -17.35
C VAL A 434 12.18 -7.04 -16.72
N LEU A 435 12.99 -6.91 -15.66
CA LEU A 435 13.17 -5.63 -14.99
C LEU A 435 13.75 -4.55 -15.92
N ASP A 436 14.69 -4.93 -16.79
CA ASP A 436 15.32 -4.04 -17.76
C ASP A 436 14.43 -3.76 -18.98
N SER A 437 13.72 -4.76 -19.50
CA SER A 437 12.86 -4.59 -20.68
C SER A 437 11.56 -3.84 -20.39
N VAL A 438 10.91 -4.13 -19.25
CA VAL A 438 9.68 -3.46 -18.83
C VAL A 438 10.00 -2.12 -18.18
N GLY A 439 11.06 -2.05 -17.38
CA GLY A 439 11.45 -0.89 -16.59
C GLY A 439 10.87 -0.91 -15.17
N ALA A 440 11.71 -0.60 -14.18
CA ALA A 440 11.37 -0.67 -12.76
C ALA A 440 10.17 0.21 -12.36
N ASP A 441 10.05 1.42 -12.92
CA ASP A 441 8.94 2.33 -12.60
C ASP A 441 7.58 1.73 -13.02
N ARG A 442 7.51 1.13 -14.21
CA ARG A 442 6.28 0.47 -14.72
C ARG A 442 5.93 -0.74 -13.87
N LEU A 443 6.92 -1.55 -13.48
CA LEU A 443 6.70 -2.71 -12.60
C LEU A 443 6.24 -2.31 -11.21
N TRP A 444 6.88 -1.32 -10.57
CA TRP A 444 6.45 -0.80 -9.27
C TRP A 444 5.03 -0.25 -9.31
N TYR A 445 4.71 0.53 -10.34
CA TYR A 445 3.35 1.02 -10.55
C TYR A 445 2.34 -0.12 -10.73
N SER A 446 2.67 -1.11 -11.56
CA SER A 446 1.84 -2.29 -11.80
C SER A 446 1.60 -3.09 -10.53
N PHE A 447 2.63 -3.31 -9.71
CA PHE A 447 2.51 -3.99 -8.43
C PHE A 447 1.73 -3.16 -7.42
N GLY A 448 1.83 -1.83 -7.50
CA GLY A 448 1.14 -0.89 -6.62
C GLY A 448 -0.38 -0.81 -6.86
N ILE A 449 -0.83 -1.01 -8.10
CA ILE A 449 -2.26 -0.93 -8.47
C ILE A 449 -2.96 -2.30 -8.58
N THR A 450 -2.20 -3.40 -8.60
CA THR A 450 -2.76 -4.77 -8.63
C THR A 450 -2.75 -5.40 -7.25
N HIS A 451 -3.62 -6.39 -7.03
CA HIS A 451 -3.74 -7.11 -5.76
C HIS A 451 -3.02 -8.47 -5.80
N PRO A 452 -2.44 -8.93 -4.68
CA PRO A 452 -2.02 -10.33 -4.56
C PRO A 452 -3.24 -11.25 -4.41
N GLY A 453 -3.03 -12.56 -4.43
CA GLY A 453 -4.06 -13.51 -4.04
C GLY A 453 -4.37 -13.46 -2.53
N ALA A 454 -5.61 -13.75 -2.13
CA ALA A 454 -6.01 -13.90 -0.73
C ALA A 454 -5.43 -15.18 -0.10
N LEU A 455 -5.07 -15.10 1.18
CA LEU A 455 -4.63 -16.24 1.98
C LEU A 455 -5.84 -17.06 2.44
N VAL A 456 -6.42 -17.82 1.51
CA VAL A 456 -7.56 -18.71 1.70
C VAL A 456 -7.32 -20.05 1.00
N LEU A 457 -8.12 -21.06 1.34
CA LEU A 457 -8.19 -22.28 0.55
C LEU A 457 -8.68 -21.98 -0.88
N GLU A 458 -8.45 -22.92 -1.79
CA GLU A 458 -8.82 -22.81 -3.21
C GLU A 458 -8.22 -21.58 -3.92
N ASN A 459 -6.99 -21.19 -3.54
CA ASN A 459 -6.32 -20.01 -4.10
C ASN A 459 -4.79 -20.14 -4.27
N TYR A 460 -4.22 -21.34 -4.08
CA TYR A 460 -2.80 -21.62 -4.29
C TYR A 460 -2.48 -21.74 -5.78
N PRO A 461 -1.54 -20.94 -6.34
CA PRO A 461 -1.28 -20.90 -7.79
C PRO A 461 -0.88 -22.24 -8.38
N ASP A 462 -1.40 -22.54 -9.57
CA ASP A 462 -1.14 -23.80 -10.25
C ASP A 462 0.30 -23.96 -10.71
N PHE A 463 1.00 -22.86 -11.03
CA PHE A 463 2.40 -22.92 -11.40
C PHE A 463 3.30 -23.33 -10.22
N LEU A 464 2.93 -23.02 -8.98
CA LEU A 464 3.67 -23.47 -7.78
C LEU A 464 3.37 -24.95 -7.45
N ARG A 465 2.20 -25.45 -7.84
CA ARG A 465 1.82 -26.87 -7.70
C ARG A 465 2.43 -27.77 -8.76
N ASN A 466 3.02 -27.19 -9.80
CA ASN A 466 3.70 -27.86 -10.90
C ASN A 466 5.03 -27.15 -11.25
N LEU A 467 5.73 -26.68 -10.21
CA LEU A 467 6.89 -25.81 -10.36
C LEU A 467 8.07 -26.60 -10.93
N SER A 468 8.58 -26.18 -12.09
CA SER A 468 9.78 -26.80 -12.64
C SER A 468 11.01 -26.30 -11.89
N MET A 469 11.81 -27.25 -11.38
CA MET A 469 13.06 -27.00 -10.69
C MET A 469 14.21 -27.71 -11.42
N PRO A 470 15.27 -26.99 -11.84
CA PRO A 470 16.44 -27.59 -12.47
C PRO A 470 17.00 -28.74 -11.61
N LEU A 471 17.35 -29.86 -12.25
CA LEU A 471 17.92 -31.07 -11.63
C LEU A 471 17.01 -31.85 -10.66
N ILE A 472 15.94 -31.24 -10.13
CA ILE A 472 14.96 -31.87 -9.22
C ILE A 472 13.74 -32.39 -10.01
N GLY A 473 13.30 -31.66 -11.02
CA GLY A 473 12.07 -31.95 -11.77
C GLY A 473 10.90 -31.07 -11.32
N ASN A 474 9.67 -31.49 -11.63
CA ASN A 474 8.48 -30.75 -11.22
C ASN A 474 8.14 -31.05 -9.76
N ILE A 475 7.96 -30.01 -8.96
CA ILE A 475 7.55 -30.11 -7.57
C ILE A 475 6.17 -29.49 -7.34
N ASP A 476 5.52 -29.91 -6.26
CA ASP A 476 4.27 -29.31 -5.79
C ASP A 476 4.52 -28.62 -4.45
N MET A 477 4.61 -27.29 -4.48
CA MET A 477 4.88 -26.50 -3.28
C MET A 477 3.76 -26.59 -2.25
N ALA A 478 2.49 -26.74 -2.66
CA ALA A 478 1.38 -26.88 -1.72
C ALA A 478 1.44 -28.22 -0.98
N ALA A 479 1.78 -29.30 -1.68
CA ALA A 479 2.00 -30.61 -1.07
C ALA A 479 3.25 -30.61 -0.17
N ILE A 480 4.34 -29.95 -0.59
CA ILE A 480 5.56 -29.79 0.20
C ILE A 480 5.27 -29.01 1.48
N ASP A 481 4.57 -27.89 1.41
CA ASP A 481 4.24 -27.06 2.57
C ASP A 481 3.52 -27.86 3.67
N VAL A 482 2.48 -28.61 3.28
CA VAL A 482 1.76 -29.53 4.18
C VAL A 482 2.69 -30.59 4.77
N LEU A 483 3.52 -31.21 3.93
CA LEU A 483 4.42 -32.26 4.36
C LEU A 483 5.52 -31.76 5.31
N ARG A 484 6.01 -30.53 5.11
CA ARG A 484 7.06 -29.94 5.95
C ARG A 484 6.59 -29.68 7.36
N ASP A 485 5.36 -29.21 7.54
CA ASP A 485 4.80 -28.99 8.88
C ASP A 485 4.73 -30.34 9.64
N ARG A 486 4.24 -31.39 8.99
CA ARG A 486 4.21 -32.77 9.54
C ARG A 486 5.62 -33.31 9.84
N GLU A 487 6.54 -33.19 8.88
CA GLU A 487 7.92 -33.68 8.98
C GLU A 487 8.68 -32.99 10.12
N ARG A 488 8.44 -31.69 10.34
CA ARG A 488 9.16 -30.89 11.34
C ARG A 488 8.47 -30.90 12.69
N GLY A 489 7.41 -31.69 12.86
CA GLY A 489 6.70 -31.82 14.13
C GLY A 489 6.00 -30.52 14.55
N VAL A 490 5.48 -29.76 13.59
CA VAL A 490 4.50 -28.71 13.91
C VAL A 490 3.17 -29.40 14.17
N PRO A 491 2.48 -29.17 15.31
CA PRO A 491 1.22 -29.83 15.61
C PRO A 491 0.18 -29.59 14.51
N ARG A 492 -0.77 -30.52 14.34
CA ARG A 492 -1.95 -30.33 13.49
C ARG A 492 -2.82 -29.19 14.02
N TYR A 493 -3.71 -28.65 13.19
CA TYR A 493 -4.38 -27.37 13.42
C TYR A 493 -5.07 -27.25 14.78
N ASN A 494 -5.84 -28.26 15.21
CA ASN A 494 -6.61 -28.15 16.44
C ASN A 494 -5.72 -28.26 17.69
N ASP A 495 -4.70 -29.12 17.66
CA ASP A 495 -3.68 -29.19 18.71
C ASP A 495 -2.82 -27.93 18.74
N PHE A 496 -2.48 -27.39 17.58
CA PHE A 496 -1.76 -26.13 17.45
C PHE A 496 -2.51 -24.99 18.12
N ARG A 497 -3.83 -24.85 17.85
CA ARG A 497 -4.70 -23.86 18.52
C ARG A 497 -4.69 -24.03 20.04
N ARG A 498 -4.82 -25.26 20.55
CA ARG A 498 -4.77 -25.52 22.00
C ARG A 498 -3.43 -25.11 22.60
N ALA A 499 -2.33 -25.43 21.91
CA ALA A 499 -0.98 -25.16 22.39
C ALA A 499 -0.68 -23.66 22.53
N ILE A 500 -1.30 -22.82 21.69
CA ILE A 500 -1.17 -21.35 21.74
C ILE A 500 -2.31 -20.66 22.49
N GLY A 501 -3.09 -21.41 23.28
CA GLY A 501 -4.15 -20.85 24.15
C GLY A 501 -5.46 -20.47 23.44
N LEU A 502 -5.60 -20.77 22.15
CA LEU A 502 -6.85 -20.57 21.42
C LEU A 502 -7.85 -21.70 21.71
N LYS A 503 -9.15 -21.38 21.58
CA LYS A 503 -10.19 -22.40 21.63
C LYS A 503 -10.10 -23.29 20.37
N PRO A 504 -10.09 -24.62 20.53
CA PRO A 504 -10.16 -25.52 19.38
C PRO A 504 -11.51 -25.38 18.66
N ILE A 505 -11.53 -25.72 17.37
CA ILE A 505 -12.79 -25.96 16.67
C ILE A 505 -13.43 -27.26 17.17
N THR A 506 -14.74 -27.38 17.00
CA THR A 506 -15.51 -28.56 17.44
C THR A 506 -16.17 -29.31 16.28
N GLN A 507 -16.21 -28.67 15.11
CA GLN A 507 -16.81 -29.18 13.88
C GLN A 507 -16.20 -28.44 12.68
N PHE A 508 -16.25 -29.02 11.49
CA PHE A 508 -15.69 -28.39 10.28
C PHE A 508 -16.44 -27.10 9.88
N GLU A 509 -17.73 -27.02 10.21
CA GLU A 509 -18.59 -25.85 10.02
C GLU A 509 -18.11 -24.61 10.78
N ASP A 510 -17.23 -24.78 11.77
CA ASP A 510 -16.62 -23.65 12.46
C ASP A 510 -15.64 -22.91 11.54
N LEU A 511 -15.00 -23.62 10.58
CA LEU A 511 -14.01 -23.06 9.64
C LEU A 511 -14.66 -22.35 8.46
N THR A 512 -15.61 -23.00 7.80
CA THR A 512 -16.22 -22.49 6.57
C THR A 512 -17.71 -22.79 6.47
N SER A 513 -18.44 -21.87 5.86
CA SER A 513 -19.84 -21.98 5.49
C SER A 513 -20.08 -22.48 4.07
N ASP A 514 -19.02 -22.59 3.25
CA ASP A 514 -19.09 -23.10 1.88
C ASP A 514 -19.40 -24.62 1.89
N PRO A 515 -20.53 -25.05 1.29
CA PRO A 515 -20.95 -26.45 1.34
C PRO A 515 -20.03 -27.41 0.58
N ASP A 516 -19.40 -26.98 -0.52
CA ASP A 516 -18.55 -27.83 -1.35
C ASP A 516 -17.17 -27.98 -0.69
N LEU A 517 -16.59 -26.88 -0.20
CA LEU A 517 -15.35 -26.90 0.56
C LEU A 517 -15.51 -27.73 1.85
N LEU A 518 -16.62 -27.56 2.57
CA LEU A 518 -16.95 -28.33 3.77
C LEU A 518 -17.03 -29.84 3.47
N ALA A 519 -17.67 -30.23 2.36
CA ALA A 519 -17.76 -31.62 1.94
C ALA A 519 -16.37 -32.20 1.61
N ASN A 520 -15.51 -31.42 0.95
CA ASN A 520 -14.14 -31.82 0.64
C ASN A 520 -13.26 -31.96 1.89
N LEU A 521 -13.33 -31.02 2.83
CA LEU A 521 -12.64 -31.09 4.12
C LEU A 521 -13.04 -32.34 4.89
N LYS A 522 -14.34 -32.58 5.07
CA LYS A 522 -14.86 -33.77 5.75
C LYS A 522 -14.44 -35.06 5.06
N ARG A 523 -14.44 -35.10 3.72
CA ARG A 523 -14.02 -36.27 2.96
C ARG A 523 -12.53 -36.56 3.13
N LEU A 524 -11.67 -35.58 2.96
CA LEU A 524 -10.22 -35.77 3.00
C LEU A 524 -9.69 -36.10 4.39
N TYR A 525 -10.21 -35.42 5.41
CA TYR A 525 -9.81 -35.65 6.80
C TYR A 525 -10.65 -36.71 7.50
N ASN A 526 -11.38 -37.55 6.76
CA ASN A 526 -12.23 -38.64 7.29
C ASN A 526 -13.21 -38.19 8.39
N ASN A 527 -13.71 -36.96 8.28
CA ASN A 527 -14.58 -36.30 9.24
C ASN A 527 -13.97 -36.23 10.66
N ASP A 528 -12.63 -36.19 10.74
CA ASP A 528 -11.85 -36.00 11.97
C ASP A 528 -11.15 -34.64 11.93
N ILE A 529 -11.58 -33.72 12.80
CA ILE A 529 -11.03 -32.37 12.88
C ILE A 529 -9.61 -32.33 13.43
N GLU A 530 -9.15 -33.39 14.11
CA GLU A 530 -7.81 -33.46 14.70
C GLU A 530 -6.73 -33.76 13.64
N LEU A 531 -7.14 -34.27 12.46
CA LEU A 531 -6.22 -34.54 11.34
C LEU A 531 -5.94 -33.32 10.46
N ILE A 532 -6.65 -32.20 10.66
CA ILE A 532 -6.52 -31.01 9.81
C ILE A 532 -5.09 -30.46 9.89
N ASP A 533 -4.42 -30.33 8.76
CA ASP A 533 -3.10 -29.69 8.69
C ASP A 533 -3.14 -28.24 9.16
N THR A 534 -2.11 -27.77 9.88
CA THR A 534 -2.07 -26.40 10.40
C THR A 534 -2.18 -25.35 9.30
N LEU A 535 -1.47 -25.51 8.18
CA LEU A 535 -1.62 -24.62 7.04
C LEU A 535 -3.04 -24.66 6.46
N VAL A 536 -3.64 -25.85 6.29
CA VAL A 536 -5.00 -25.98 5.74
C VAL A 536 -6.02 -25.33 6.66
N GLY A 537 -5.97 -25.61 7.96
CA GLY A 537 -6.87 -25.01 8.94
C GLY A 537 -6.73 -23.49 9.00
N SER A 538 -5.50 -22.97 8.96
CA SER A 538 -5.24 -21.52 8.99
C SER A 538 -5.76 -20.80 7.75
N LEU A 539 -5.63 -21.41 6.56
CA LEU A 539 -6.21 -20.89 5.31
C LEU A 539 -7.74 -21.04 5.27
N ALA A 540 -8.29 -22.06 5.95
CA ALA A 540 -9.72 -22.34 6.00
C ALA A 540 -10.50 -21.41 6.96
N GLU A 541 -9.82 -20.63 7.82
CA GLU A 541 -10.50 -19.73 8.75
C GLU A 541 -11.26 -18.64 7.99
N GLU A 542 -12.56 -18.82 7.76
CA GLU A 542 -13.41 -17.82 7.07
C GLU A 542 -13.78 -16.67 8.01
N THR A 543 -14.02 -16.97 9.30
CA THR A 543 -14.35 -15.96 10.29
C THR A 543 -13.08 -15.27 10.78
N ARG A 544 -12.83 -14.06 10.25
CA ARG A 544 -11.68 -13.21 10.60
C ARG A 544 -12.15 -11.86 11.14
N PRO A 545 -11.32 -11.18 11.95
CA PRO A 545 -11.55 -9.77 12.26
C PRO A 545 -11.55 -8.91 10.99
N ASP A 546 -12.40 -7.88 10.95
CA ASP A 546 -12.44 -6.94 9.81
C ASP A 546 -11.04 -6.36 9.53
N GLY A 547 -10.63 -6.44 8.26
CA GLY A 547 -9.35 -5.94 7.76
C GLY A 547 -8.19 -6.94 7.78
N PHE A 548 -8.37 -8.16 8.29
CA PHE A 548 -7.29 -9.16 8.37
C PHE A 548 -7.09 -9.93 7.06
N GLY A 549 -5.85 -9.96 6.57
CA GLY A 549 -5.42 -10.75 5.43
C GLY A 549 -5.24 -12.24 5.71
N PHE A 550 -5.10 -12.64 6.99
CA PHE A 550 -4.98 -14.03 7.43
C PHE A 550 -5.69 -14.27 8.77
N GLY A 551 -5.89 -15.54 9.10
CA GLY A 551 -6.64 -16.00 10.28
C GLY A 551 -5.99 -15.70 11.63
N GLU A 552 -6.78 -15.92 12.68
CA GLU A 552 -6.43 -15.72 14.08
C GLU A 552 -5.29 -16.65 14.53
N THR A 553 -5.28 -17.91 14.09
CA THR A 553 -4.24 -18.88 14.48
C THR A 553 -2.84 -18.39 14.08
N SER A 554 -2.68 -17.95 12.83
CA SER A 554 -1.42 -17.35 12.37
C SER A 554 -1.12 -16.05 13.13
N PHE A 555 -2.14 -15.22 13.37
CA PHE A 555 -1.96 -13.94 14.06
C PHE A 555 -1.40 -14.07 15.47
N GLN A 556 -1.76 -15.09 16.25
CA GLN A 556 -1.19 -15.30 17.60
C GLN A 556 0.33 -15.52 17.57
N ILE A 557 0.84 -16.29 16.60
CA ILE A 557 2.29 -16.46 16.40
C ILE A 557 2.96 -15.14 16.00
N PHE A 558 2.27 -14.29 15.23
CA PHE A 558 2.75 -12.95 14.87
C PHE A 558 2.84 -12.03 16.09
N ILE A 559 1.83 -12.00 16.97
CA ILE A 559 1.84 -11.16 18.19
C ILE A 559 3.13 -11.39 18.98
N LEU A 560 3.47 -12.66 19.18
CA LEU A 560 4.67 -13.09 19.89
C LEU A 560 5.95 -12.75 19.12
N ASN A 561 6.12 -13.31 17.93
CA ASN A 561 7.40 -13.28 17.23
C ASN A 561 7.72 -11.91 16.61
N ALA A 562 6.72 -11.14 16.18
CA ALA A 562 6.95 -9.77 15.70
C ALA A 562 7.44 -8.86 16.84
N SER A 563 6.90 -9.04 18.05
CA SER A 563 7.38 -8.30 19.23
C SER A 563 8.80 -8.76 19.62
N ARG A 564 9.05 -10.07 19.66
CA ARG A 564 10.35 -10.65 20.00
C ARG A 564 11.47 -10.12 19.09
N ARG A 565 11.26 -10.09 17.77
CA ARG A 565 12.23 -9.57 16.80
C ARG A 565 12.77 -8.16 17.12
N LEU A 566 11.97 -7.32 17.77
CA LEU A 566 12.37 -5.97 18.15
C LEU A 566 12.93 -5.93 19.58
N MET A 567 12.21 -6.53 20.54
CA MET A 567 12.54 -6.36 21.95
C MET A 567 13.73 -7.19 22.44
N THR A 568 14.16 -8.21 21.68
CA THR A 568 15.33 -9.03 22.04
C THR A 568 16.62 -8.55 21.39
N ASP A 569 16.54 -7.66 20.40
CA ASP A 569 17.70 -7.21 19.64
C ASP A 569 18.26 -5.93 20.26
N ARG A 570 19.55 -5.91 20.63
CA ARG A 570 20.14 -4.73 21.25
C ARG A 570 20.10 -3.51 20.31
N PHE A 571 20.20 -3.73 19.01
CA PHE A 571 20.24 -2.65 18.01
C PHE A 571 18.86 -2.02 17.76
N PHE A 572 17.79 -2.63 18.27
CA PHE A 572 16.47 -2.01 18.39
C PHE A 572 16.17 -1.53 19.80
N THR A 573 17.03 -1.78 20.78
CA THR A 573 16.81 -1.44 22.19
C THR A 573 17.97 -0.58 22.71
N THR A 574 18.89 -1.14 23.51
CA THR A 574 19.99 -0.40 24.16
C THR A 574 20.86 0.39 23.19
N ASP A 575 21.11 -0.15 22.00
CA ASP A 575 21.98 0.41 20.97
C ASP A 575 21.21 1.18 19.89
N TYR A 576 19.89 1.35 20.02
CA TYR A 576 19.10 2.19 19.11
C TYR A 576 19.24 3.68 19.49
N THR A 577 20.46 4.19 19.35
CA THR A 577 20.87 5.52 19.83
C THR A 577 21.66 6.29 18.76
N PRO A 578 21.66 7.64 18.79
CA PRO A 578 22.49 8.44 17.89
C PRO A 578 23.99 8.13 17.99
N GLU A 579 24.48 7.63 19.12
CA GLU A 579 25.89 7.24 19.30
C GLU A 579 26.25 6.02 18.44
N VAL A 580 25.33 5.04 18.34
CA VAL A 580 25.54 3.83 17.54
C VAL A 580 25.09 4.03 16.09
N TYR A 581 23.96 4.69 15.85
CA TYR A 581 23.37 4.87 14.51
C TYR A 581 23.83 6.14 13.79
N THR A 582 24.48 7.08 14.48
CA THR A 582 24.64 8.50 14.09
C THR A 582 23.34 9.30 14.20
N PRO A 583 23.38 10.62 14.49
CA PRO A 583 22.18 11.47 14.45
C PRO A 583 21.49 11.47 13.08
N GLU A 584 22.26 11.47 11.99
CA GLU A 584 21.74 11.39 10.63
C GLU A 584 21.07 10.06 10.33
N GLY A 585 21.65 8.96 10.83
CA GLY A 585 21.08 7.63 10.68
C GLY A 585 19.75 7.48 11.41
N MET A 586 19.66 7.96 12.66
CA MET A 586 18.40 7.98 13.41
C MET A 586 17.34 8.80 12.68
N ALA A 587 17.69 10.01 12.22
CA ALA A 587 16.77 10.85 11.45
C ALA A 587 16.34 10.18 10.13
N TRP A 588 17.21 9.40 9.51
CA TRP A 588 16.89 8.65 8.29
C TRP A 588 15.87 7.54 8.57
N VAL A 589 16.05 6.74 9.62
CA VAL A 589 15.09 5.70 9.99
C VAL A 589 13.75 6.32 10.38
N GLU A 590 13.75 7.32 11.27
CA GLU A 590 12.51 7.89 11.81
C GLU A 590 11.75 8.75 10.79
N GLY A 591 12.45 9.44 9.88
CA GLY A 591 11.86 10.37 8.92
C GLY A 591 11.39 9.79 7.59
N ASN A 592 11.67 8.51 7.29
CA ASN A 592 11.32 7.91 6.01
C ASN A 592 10.31 6.75 6.13
N THR A 593 9.51 6.61 5.08
CA THR A 593 8.54 5.54 4.81
C THR A 593 8.91 4.80 3.52
N MET A 594 8.23 3.70 3.21
CA MET A 594 8.37 3.02 1.92
C MET A 594 7.98 3.95 0.76
N VAL A 595 7.01 4.85 0.94
CA VAL A 595 6.65 5.86 -0.06
C VAL A 595 7.83 6.80 -0.34
N ASP A 596 8.57 7.22 0.68
CA ASP A 596 9.74 8.08 0.52
C ASP A 596 10.90 7.35 -0.16
N VAL A 597 11.15 6.08 0.19
CA VAL A 597 12.15 5.23 -0.46
C VAL A 597 11.82 5.07 -1.95
N LEU A 598 10.55 4.77 -2.29
CA LEU A 598 10.11 4.67 -3.68
C LEU A 598 10.26 6.00 -4.42
N LYS A 599 9.83 7.13 -3.85
CA LYS A 599 9.97 8.45 -4.51
C LYS A 599 11.42 8.84 -4.74
N ARG A 600 12.33 8.45 -3.84
CA ARG A 600 13.76 8.76 -3.95
C ARG A 600 14.43 8.03 -5.10
N HIS A 601 14.11 6.76 -5.29
CA HIS A 601 14.76 5.91 -6.31
C HIS A 601 13.95 5.79 -7.62
N HIS A 602 12.64 6.07 -7.56
CA HIS A 602 11.68 6.03 -8.67
C HIS A 602 10.87 7.33 -8.74
N PRO A 603 11.52 8.50 -9.01
CA PRO A 603 10.85 9.79 -8.98
C PRO A 603 9.67 9.93 -9.96
N ALA A 604 9.64 9.13 -11.04
CA ALA A 604 8.51 9.08 -11.97
C ALA A 604 7.19 8.63 -11.30
N LEU A 605 7.27 7.89 -10.19
CA LEU A 605 6.12 7.43 -9.41
C LEU A 605 5.55 8.52 -8.48
N SER A 606 6.21 9.68 -8.36
CA SER A 606 5.79 10.74 -7.44
C SER A 606 4.33 11.13 -7.62
N GLY A 607 3.84 11.19 -8.87
CA GLY A 607 2.45 11.47 -9.21
C GLY A 607 1.48 10.37 -8.74
N ALA A 608 1.83 9.10 -8.97
CA ALA A 608 1.01 7.94 -8.59
C ALA A 608 0.96 7.72 -7.07
N LEU A 609 1.98 8.20 -6.36
CA LEU A 609 2.14 8.13 -4.90
C LEU A 609 1.65 9.38 -4.16
N VAL A 610 1.04 10.36 -4.84
CA VAL A 610 0.45 11.52 -4.17
C VAL A 610 -0.73 11.07 -3.32
N GLY A 611 -0.69 11.35 -2.02
CA GLY A 611 -1.74 10.99 -1.08
C GLY A 611 -1.66 9.59 -0.50
N MET A 612 -0.64 8.81 -0.88
CA MET A 612 -0.39 7.50 -0.29
C MET A 612 0.36 7.67 1.04
N ASP A 613 -0.26 7.21 2.12
CA ASP A 613 0.34 7.14 3.47
C ASP A 613 1.09 5.82 3.71
N ASN A 614 0.80 4.80 2.90
CA ASN A 614 1.36 3.46 3.01
C ASN A 614 1.52 2.84 1.61
N ALA A 615 2.75 2.49 1.24
CA ALA A 615 3.05 2.01 -0.11
C ALA A 615 2.48 0.61 -0.43
N PHE A 616 2.07 -0.17 0.58
CA PHE A 616 1.51 -1.52 0.41
C PHE A 616 -0.02 -1.54 0.32
N LYS A 617 -0.69 -0.43 0.59
CA LYS A 617 -2.12 -0.29 0.29
C LYS A 617 -2.32 -0.11 -1.23
N PRO A 618 -3.47 -0.51 -1.79
CA PRO A 618 -3.76 -0.30 -3.20
C PRO A 618 -3.58 1.15 -3.62
N TRP A 619 -2.79 1.39 -4.67
CA TRP A 619 -2.59 2.73 -5.21
C TRP A 619 -3.83 3.13 -5.99
N GLY A 620 -4.48 4.22 -5.58
CA GLY A 620 -5.81 4.59 -6.05
C GLY A 620 -6.08 6.09 -5.96
N LEU A 621 -7.26 6.53 -6.42
CA LEU A 621 -7.79 7.84 -6.06
C LEU A 621 -8.35 7.76 -4.64
N ASN A 622 -7.47 7.99 -3.67
CA ASN A 622 -7.82 8.01 -2.25
C ASN A 622 -7.93 9.46 -1.79
N MET A 623 -9.07 9.85 -1.22
CA MET A 623 -9.30 11.20 -0.69
C MET A 623 -9.09 11.20 0.83
N PRO A 624 -7.85 11.45 1.33
CA PRO A 624 -7.58 11.41 2.76
C PRO A 624 -8.26 12.57 3.50
N ALA A 625 -8.38 12.47 4.82
CA ALA A 625 -9.10 13.43 5.65
C ALA A 625 -8.50 14.85 5.56
N GLU A 626 -7.19 14.93 5.36
CA GLU A 626 -6.41 16.14 5.23
C GLU A 626 -6.33 16.70 3.80
N TYR A 627 -7.00 16.09 2.82
CA TYR A 627 -6.94 16.48 1.40
C TYR A 627 -7.09 18.00 1.18
N GLU A 628 -8.06 18.63 1.85
CA GLU A 628 -8.32 20.06 1.67
C GLU A 628 -7.15 20.94 2.14
N SER A 629 -6.35 20.45 3.09
CA SER A 629 -5.16 21.14 3.61
C SER A 629 -3.96 21.13 2.67
N TRP A 630 -4.00 20.33 1.59
CA TRP A 630 -2.89 20.18 0.66
C TRP A 630 -2.66 21.41 -0.21
N SER A 631 -1.46 21.46 -0.79
CA SER A 631 -1.13 22.44 -1.83
C SER A 631 -1.99 22.25 -3.09
N ALA A 632 -2.13 23.31 -3.86
CA ALA A 632 -2.83 23.34 -5.14
C ALA A 632 -2.23 22.35 -6.14
N GLU A 633 -0.90 22.23 -6.18
CA GLU A 633 -0.17 21.27 -7.02
C GLU A 633 -0.50 19.83 -6.63
N GLN A 634 -0.43 19.48 -5.33
CA GLN A 634 -0.74 18.14 -4.86
C GLN A 634 -2.18 17.74 -5.20
N LYS A 635 -3.15 18.65 -5.01
CA LYS A 635 -4.55 18.39 -5.35
C LYS A 635 -4.75 18.18 -6.86
N GLN A 636 -4.16 19.04 -7.68
CA GLN A 636 -4.20 18.89 -9.14
C GLN A 636 -3.61 17.55 -9.58
N MET A 637 -2.41 17.22 -9.10
CA MET A 637 -1.70 15.99 -9.48
C MET A 637 -2.43 14.74 -9.01
N HIS A 638 -2.99 14.76 -7.79
CA HIS A 638 -3.75 13.64 -7.27
C HIS A 638 -4.98 13.33 -8.14
N LEU A 639 -5.81 14.33 -8.44
CA LEU A 639 -7.00 14.11 -9.28
C LEU A 639 -6.63 13.80 -10.75
N TRP A 640 -5.54 14.39 -11.25
CA TRP A 640 -5.07 14.15 -12.61
C TRP A 640 -4.55 12.73 -12.78
N VAL A 641 -3.53 12.33 -12.01
CA VAL A 641 -2.90 11.02 -12.16
C VAL A 641 -3.83 9.92 -11.65
N ASN A 642 -4.32 10.05 -10.42
CA ASN A 642 -5.05 8.96 -9.76
C ASN A 642 -6.52 8.88 -10.18
N GLY A 643 -7.08 9.97 -10.70
CA GLY A 643 -8.43 10.01 -11.27
C GLY A 643 -8.42 9.93 -12.79
N ALA A 644 -7.94 10.98 -13.45
CA ALA A 644 -8.08 11.17 -14.91
C ALA A 644 -7.27 10.16 -15.73
N VAL A 645 -5.94 10.19 -15.63
CA VAL A 645 -5.04 9.34 -16.43
C VAL A 645 -5.31 7.86 -16.14
N ARG A 646 -5.56 7.52 -14.87
CA ARG A 646 -5.89 6.14 -14.48
C ARG A 646 -7.13 5.60 -15.16
N THR A 647 -8.12 6.45 -15.38
CA THR A 647 -9.39 6.00 -15.96
C THR A 647 -9.54 6.42 -17.41
N GLU A 648 -8.43 6.71 -18.08
CA GLU A 648 -8.39 7.04 -19.50
C GLU A 648 -8.94 5.89 -20.35
N TYR A 649 -9.74 6.23 -21.34
CA TYR A 649 -10.25 5.27 -22.31
C TYR A 649 -9.18 4.93 -23.34
N SER A 650 -9.03 3.65 -23.68
CA SER A 650 -8.13 3.23 -24.75
C SER A 650 -8.54 3.83 -26.10
N ASP A 651 -7.59 3.92 -27.03
CA ASP A 651 -7.84 4.37 -28.39
C ASP A 651 -8.98 3.57 -29.06
N GLY A 652 -10.01 4.29 -29.50
CA GLY A 652 -11.20 3.70 -30.15
C GLY A 652 -12.25 3.11 -29.18
N GLU A 653 -12.02 3.18 -27.87
CA GLU A 653 -12.95 2.68 -26.83
C GLU A 653 -13.75 3.81 -26.16
N LEU A 654 -13.86 4.98 -26.80
CA LEU A 654 -14.65 6.08 -26.27
C LEU A 654 -16.12 5.66 -26.10
N PRO A 655 -16.74 5.86 -24.92
CA PRO A 655 -18.15 5.57 -24.73
C PRO A 655 -18.97 6.49 -25.64
N ALA A 656 -20.04 5.98 -26.23
CA ALA A 656 -20.95 6.77 -27.06
C ALA A 656 -21.52 7.96 -26.27
N GLN A 657 -21.83 9.05 -26.98
CA GLN A 657 -22.53 10.19 -26.39
C GLN A 657 -23.89 9.74 -25.83
N GLN A 658 -24.31 10.33 -24.73
CA GLN A 658 -25.58 10.00 -24.07
C GLN A 658 -26.62 11.11 -24.26
N ASP A 659 -27.88 10.69 -24.40
CA ASP A 659 -29.06 11.56 -24.36
C ASP A 659 -29.17 12.29 -23.01
N VAL A 660 -29.90 13.41 -23.02
CA VAL A 660 -30.13 14.17 -21.78
C VAL A 660 -31.10 13.45 -20.85
N ASP A 661 -30.67 13.09 -19.63
CA ASP A 661 -31.54 12.53 -18.61
C ASP A 661 -32.25 13.63 -17.79
N ILE A 662 -33.42 14.04 -18.28
CA ILE A 662 -34.30 15.02 -17.61
C ILE A 662 -34.80 14.48 -16.26
N GLY A 663 -34.98 13.17 -16.10
CA GLY A 663 -35.42 12.56 -14.84
C GLY A 663 -34.37 12.68 -13.75
N GLY A 664 -33.10 12.39 -14.09
CA GLY A 664 -31.94 12.60 -13.22
C GLY A 664 -31.74 14.05 -12.81
N LEU A 665 -32.01 15.02 -13.68
CA LEU A 665 -31.97 16.45 -13.34
C LEU A 665 -33.02 16.90 -12.30
N ILE A 666 -34.19 16.24 -12.26
CA ILE A 666 -35.25 16.53 -11.28
C ILE A 666 -34.92 15.92 -9.90
N SER A 667 -34.03 14.92 -9.86
CA SER A 667 -33.52 14.31 -8.64
C SER A 667 -32.47 15.21 -7.92
N SER A 668 -31.95 14.79 -6.76
CA SER A 668 -31.11 15.61 -5.85
C SER A 668 -29.86 16.25 -6.46
N VAL A 669 -29.43 15.82 -7.65
CA VAL A 669 -28.19 16.24 -8.35
C VAL A 669 -28.02 17.76 -8.46
N LEU A 670 -29.08 18.52 -8.72
CA LEU A 670 -29.00 20.00 -8.79
C LEU A 670 -28.67 20.63 -7.44
N TRP A 671 -29.21 20.06 -6.36
CA TRP A 671 -28.88 20.49 -5.01
C TRP A 671 -27.47 20.11 -4.63
N ASP A 672 -27.01 18.92 -5.04
CA ASP A 672 -25.64 18.48 -4.82
C ASP A 672 -24.64 19.44 -5.47
N LYS A 673 -24.89 19.87 -6.72
CA LYS A 673 -24.06 20.84 -7.46
C LYS A 673 -23.81 22.17 -6.75
N VAL A 674 -24.73 22.62 -5.89
CA VAL A 674 -24.62 23.92 -5.21
C VAL A 674 -24.29 23.79 -3.72
N LYS A 675 -24.51 22.61 -3.11
CA LYS A 675 -24.28 22.37 -1.69
C LYS A 675 -23.01 21.61 -1.39
N VAL A 676 -22.68 20.59 -2.20
CA VAL A 676 -21.52 19.73 -1.96
C VAL A 676 -20.25 20.49 -2.27
N GLU A 677 -19.34 20.49 -1.32
CA GLU A 677 -18.01 21.07 -1.44
C GLU A 677 -17.01 19.91 -1.41
N SER A 678 -16.60 19.50 -2.60
CA SER A 678 -15.70 18.39 -2.85
C SER A 678 -15.13 18.55 -4.26
N ASP A 679 -13.93 18.04 -4.50
CA ASP A 679 -13.34 17.96 -5.82
C ASP A 679 -13.68 16.66 -6.58
N VAL A 680 -14.16 15.65 -5.84
CA VAL A 680 -14.61 14.35 -6.38
C VAL A 680 -16.12 14.20 -6.17
N ALA A 681 -16.78 13.58 -7.13
CA ALA A 681 -18.22 13.40 -7.12
C ALA A 681 -18.63 12.39 -6.03
N PRO A 682 -19.82 12.56 -5.41
CA PRO A 682 -20.34 11.55 -4.48
C PRO A 682 -20.45 10.17 -5.14
N ALA A 683 -20.37 9.11 -4.35
CA ALA A 683 -20.57 7.74 -4.86
C ALA A 683 -21.95 7.59 -5.52
N GLY A 684 -21.99 6.94 -6.70
CA GLY A 684 -23.22 6.78 -7.49
C GLY A 684 -23.70 8.05 -8.21
N TYR A 685 -22.86 9.09 -8.28
CA TYR A 685 -23.18 10.32 -9.00
C TYR A 685 -23.08 10.11 -10.52
N GLU A 686 -24.22 10.17 -11.21
CA GLU A 686 -24.30 10.20 -12.67
C GLU A 686 -24.60 11.62 -13.16
N LYS A 687 -23.95 12.03 -14.26
CA LYS A 687 -24.15 13.35 -14.86
C LYS A 687 -25.30 13.28 -15.87
N PRO A 688 -26.48 13.88 -15.59
CA PRO A 688 -27.61 13.77 -16.50
C PRO A 688 -27.49 14.70 -17.73
N ILE A 689 -26.57 15.66 -17.66
CA ILE A 689 -26.13 16.53 -18.76
C ILE A 689 -24.61 16.66 -18.70
N HIS A 690 -24.01 16.90 -19.85
CA HIS A 690 -22.56 16.86 -20.01
C HIS A 690 -21.90 15.56 -19.55
N PRO A 691 -22.43 14.35 -19.88
CA PRO A 691 -21.88 13.08 -19.40
C PRO A 691 -20.47 12.81 -19.92
N GLN A 692 -20.25 12.83 -21.24
CA GLN A 692 -18.91 12.57 -21.81
C GLN A 692 -18.11 13.84 -22.07
N ALA A 693 -16.81 13.80 -21.74
CA ALA A 693 -15.92 14.96 -21.85
C ALA A 693 -14.48 14.58 -22.21
N VAL A 694 -13.70 15.61 -22.52
CA VAL A 694 -12.24 15.57 -22.36
C VAL A 694 -11.83 16.47 -21.20
N MET A 695 -10.72 16.15 -20.56
CA MET A 695 -10.17 16.90 -19.44
C MET A 695 -8.66 17.10 -19.62
N GLY A 696 -8.14 18.22 -19.10
CA GLY A 696 -6.71 18.53 -19.08
C GLY A 696 -6.32 19.35 -17.87
N ARG A 697 -5.03 19.31 -17.52
CA ARG A 697 -4.43 20.29 -16.61
C ARG A 697 -4.28 21.62 -17.32
N VAL A 698 -4.54 22.71 -16.60
CA VAL A 698 -4.43 24.07 -17.11
C VAL A 698 -3.77 24.99 -16.10
N GLN A 699 -3.22 26.08 -16.61
CA GLN A 699 -2.82 27.25 -15.84
C GLN A 699 -3.56 28.49 -16.35
N PHE A 700 -3.92 29.39 -15.44
CA PHE A 700 -4.48 30.70 -15.73
C PHE A 700 -3.40 31.79 -15.64
N ASN A 701 -2.95 32.23 -16.82
CA ASN A 701 -1.94 33.26 -16.98
C ASN A 701 -2.56 34.65 -16.94
N ALA A 702 -2.55 35.31 -15.78
CA ALA A 702 -3.19 36.61 -15.60
C ALA A 702 -2.51 37.75 -16.38
N THR A 703 -3.31 38.73 -16.79
CA THR A 703 -2.86 39.98 -17.43
C THR A 703 -2.89 41.12 -16.40
N SER A 704 -1.80 41.84 -16.20
CA SER A 704 -1.79 42.94 -15.22
C SER A 704 -2.81 44.06 -15.51
N GLY A 705 -3.32 44.71 -14.45
CA GLY A 705 -4.06 45.99 -14.57
C GLY A 705 -5.57 45.88 -14.83
N HIS A 706 -6.19 44.69 -14.73
CA HIS A 706 -7.65 44.53 -14.86
C HIS A 706 -8.47 44.95 -13.63
N GLY A 707 -7.87 44.88 -12.43
CA GLY A 707 -8.49 45.31 -11.17
C GLY A 707 -9.36 44.28 -10.44
N PHE A 708 -9.70 43.14 -11.05
CA PHE A 708 -10.19 41.95 -10.31
C PHE A 708 -9.09 41.31 -9.46
N THR A 709 -9.46 40.60 -8.40
CA THR A 709 -8.53 40.10 -7.36
C THR A 709 -8.53 38.57 -7.25
N GLY A 710 -7.70 38.00 -6.37
CA GLY A 710 -7.73 36.57 -6.03
C GLY A 710 -7.14 35.71 -7.13
N LEU A 711 -7.79 34.60 -7.48
CA LEU A 711 -7.38 33.70 -8.56
C LEU A 711 -7.39 34.38 -9.95
N PHE A 712 -8.05 35.53 -10.10
CA PHE A 712 -7.90 36.36 -11.30
C PHE A 712 -6.52 37.01 -11.42
N GLU A 713 -5.72 37.05 -10.36
CA GLU A 713 -4.35 37.56 -10.36
C GLU A 713 -3.33 36.50 -10.82
N GLY A 714 -3.76 35.24 -10.99
CA GLY A 714 -2.97 34.11 -11.50
C GLY A 714 -3.24 32.82 -10.74
N ALA A 715 -3.17 31.68 -11.44
CA ALA A 715 -3.21 30.34 -10.85
C ALA A 715 -2.43 29.36 -11.74
N GLY A 716 -1.41 28.71 -11.20
CA GLY A 716 -0.62 27.68 -11.90
C GLY A 716 -1.32 26.32 -12.01
N HIS A 717 -2.26 26.03 -11.11
CA HIS A 717 -2.82 24.70 -10.94
C HIS A 717 -4.35 24.68 -11.09
N GLY A 718 -4.83 24.11 -12.20
CA GLY A 718 -6.25 23.87 -12.43
C GLY A 718 -6.56 22.65 -13.30
N LEU A 719 -7.84 22.26 -13.31
CA LEU A 719 -8.39 21.27 -14.23
C LEU A 719 -9.46 21.94 -15.10
N LEU A 720 -9.40 21.68 -16.40
CA LEU A 720 -10.39 22.10 -17.38
C LEU A 720 -11.08 20.88 -17.94
N ARG A 721 -12.41 20.89 -17.92
CA ARG A 721 -13.27 19.89 -18.55
C ARG A 721 -14.05 20.53 -19.70
N LEU A 722 -13.97 19.92 -20.88
CA LEU A 722 -14.67 20.34 -22.10
C LEU A 722 -15.66 19.26 -22.51
N SER A 723 -16.93 19.64 -22.64
CA SER A 723 -18.04 18.68 -22.85
C SER A 723 -19.16 19.31 -23.64
N ILE A 724 -20.05 18.49 -24.19
CA ILE A 724 -21.30 18.93 -24.82
C ILE A 724 -22.50 18.56 -23.95
N THR A 725 -23.62 19.27 -24.05
CA THR A 725 -24.78 19.07 -23.15
C THR A 725 -25.37 17.65 -23.17
N GLY A 726 -25.39 17.00 -24.34
CA GLY A 726 -25.89 15.64 -24.58
C GLY A 726 -25.66 15.29 -26.05
N ASP A 727 -26.23 14.18 -26.53
CA ASP A 727 -26.08 13.74 -27.92
C ASP A 727 -26.42 14.85 -28.94
N PRO A 728 -25.45 15.26 -29.80
CA PRO A 728 -25.68 16.24 -30.84
C PRO A 728 -26.82 15.91 -31.80
N GLU A 729 -27.13 14.63 -32.03
CA GLU A 729 -28.22 14.20 -32.91
C GLU A 729 -29.61 14.52 -32.32
N GLU A 730 -29.74 14.59 -31.00
CA GLU A 730 -31.00 14.86 -30.31
C GLU A 730 -31.24 16.38 -30.11
N ARG A 731 -30.20 17.10 -29.67
CA ARG A 731 -30.34 18.50 -29.17
C ARG A 731 -29.41 19.52 -29.81
N GLY A 732 -28.64 19.14 -30.83
CA GLY A 732 -27.67 20.01 -31.47
C GLY A 732 -26.38 20.14 -30.66
N PHE A 733 -25.33 20.66 -31.32
CA PHE A 733 -24.01 20.73 -30.71
C PHE A 733 -23.91 21.88 -29.70
N ALA A 734 -23.92 21.58 -28.40
CA ALA A 734 -23.93 22.58 -27.32
C ALA A 734 -22.67 22.51 -26.45
N PRO A 735 -21.57 23.21 -26.80
CA PRO A 735 -20.31 23.14 -26.07
C PRO A 735 -20.37 23.88 -24.73
N GLY A 736 -19.72 23.30 -23.73
CA GLY A 736 -19.57 23.85 -22.40
C GLY A 736 -18.21 23.51 -21.78
N LEU A 737 -17.74 24.42 -20.93
CA LEU A 737 -16.53 24.22 -20.14
C LEU A 737 -16.85 24.26 -18.64
N ALA A 738 -16.09 23.49 -17.87
CA ALA A 738 -15.99 23.63 -16.44
C ALA A 738 -14.51 23.77 -16.05
N LEU A 739 -14.19 24.85 -15.35
CA LEU A 739 -12.84 25.18 -14.89
C LEU A 739 -12.80 25.09 -13.36
N LYS A 740 -11.81 24.37 -12.86
CA LYS A 740 -11.45 24.25 -11.44
C LYS A 740 -10.06 24.82 -11.26
N LEU A 741 -9.89 25.77 -10.35
CA LEU A 741 -8.59 26.28 -9.91
C LEU A 741 -8.39 25.88 -8.45
N PHE A 742 -7.24 25.27 -8.15
CA PHE A 742 -6.93 24.83 -6.79
C PHE A 742 -6.34 25.96 -5.95
N VAL A 743 -6.42 25.81 -4.64
CA VAL A 743 -5.97 26.78 -3.64
C VAL A 743 -5.26 26.03 -2.53
N ASP A 744 -4.07 26.47 -2.11
CA ASP A 744 -3.35 25.89 -0.98
C ASP A 744 -4.19 25.92 0.29
N GLY A 745 -4.30 24.78 0.98
CA GLY A 745 -4.95 24.70 2.28
C GLY A 745 -6.47 24.92 2.30
N GLN A 746 -7.12 25.08 1.13
CA GLN A 746 -8.54 25.38 1.02
C GLN A 746 -9.24 24.64 -0.14
N PRO A 747 -10.59 24.55 -0.13
CA PRO A 747 -11.34 24.01 -1.26
C PRO A 747 -11.06 24.71 -2.58
N SER A 748 -11.13 23.97 -3.69
CA SER A 748 -10.97 24.55 -5.03
C SER A 748 -12.09 25.56 -5.38
N ARG A 749 -11.83 26.41 -6.36
CA ARG A 749 -12.82 27.35 -6.91
C ARG A 749 -13.20 26.94 -8.32
N ASN A 750 -14.50 26.87 -8.59
CA ASN A 750 -15.04 26.34 -9.83
C ASN A 750 -15.89 27.37 -10.59
N VAL A 751 -15.82 27.35 -11.92
CA VAL A 751 -16.73 28.09 -12.81
C VAL A 751 -17.11 27.23 -14.00
N SER A 752 -18.39 27.24 -14.35
CA SER A 752 -18.89 26.63 -15.59
C SER A 752 -19.32 27.72 -16.56
N ALA A 753 -19.13 27.47 -17.86
CA ALA A 753 -19.46 28.41 -18.91
C ALA A 753 -19.98 27.68 -20.16
N LEU A 754 -20.92 28.31 -20.85
CA LEU A 754 -21.63 27.78 -22.01
C LEU A 754 -21.74 28.87 -23.10
N TYR A 755 -21.98 28.47 -24.35
CA TYR A 755 -22.31 29.41 -25.42
C TYR A 755 -23.77 29.88 -25.28
N THR A 756 -24.71 28.99 -25.56
CA THR A 756 -26.15 29.17 -25.43
C THR A 756 -26.79 27.87 -24.96
N LEU A 757 -28.04 27.91 -24.50
CA LEU A 757 -28.79 26.69 -24.14
C LEU A 757 -29.21 25.87 -25.37
N SER A 758 -29.31 26.52 -26.54
CA SER A 758 -29.62 25.90 -27.83
C SER A 758 -28.39 25.34 -28.57
N GLY A 759 -27.19 25.70 -28.12
CA GLY A 759 -25.94 25.31 -28.77
C GLY A 759 -25.67 26.08 -30.07
N GLN A 760 -24.94 25.45 -30.98
CA GLN A 760 -24.46 26.02 -32.24
C GLN A 760 -24.86 25.15 -33.45
N ASP A 761 -26.07 24.56 -33.37
CA ASP A 761 -26.70 23.77 -34.41
C ASP A 761 -25.77 22.67 -34.98
N SER A 762 -25.54 22.68 -36.29
CA SER A 762 -24.73 21.70 -37.01
C SER A 762 -23.24 22.06 -37.10
N ASN A 763 -22.77 23.05 -36.34
CA ASN A 763 -21.35 23.36 -36.29
C ASN A 763 -20.69 22.58 -35.15
N TYR A 764 -19.88 21.57 -35.49
CA TYR A 764 -19.21 20.71 -34.51
C TYR A 764 -17.85 21.24 -34.04
N ASN A 765 -17.46 22.45 -34.47
CA ASN A 765 -16.22 23.06 -33.99
C ASN A 765 -16.43 23.57 -32.55
N PHE A 766 -15.86 22.86 -31.58
CA PHE A 766 -15.96 23.17 -30.15
C PHE A 766 -15.52 24.61 -29.80
N PHE A 767 -14.60 25.17 -30.58
CA PHE A 767 -14.02 26.50 -30.39
C PHE A 767 -14.59 27.55 -31.36
N ALA A 768 -15.79 27.31 -31.91
CA ALA A 768 -16.44 28.25 -32.82
C ALA A 768 -16.91 29.55 -32.14
N ASN A 769 -17.37 29.47 -30.89
CA ASN A 769 -18.02 30.57 -30.19
C ASN A 769 -17.43 30.82 -28.80
N GLU A 770 -17.58 32.05 -28.30
CA GLU A 770 -17.19 32.39 -26.93
C GLU A 770 -18.13 31.76 -25.90
N LEU A 771 -17.55 31.25 -24.80
CA LEU A 771 -18.29 30.65 -23.70
C LEU A 771 -18.33 31.61 -22.51
N SER A 772 -19.40 31.59 -21.73
CA SER A 772 -19.58 32.51 -20.61
C SER A 772 -20.33 31.89 -19.43
N ASN A 773 -20.00 32.33 -18.21
CA ASN A 773 -20.69 31.94 -16.97
C ASN A 773 -22.11 32.54 -16.84
N TYR A 774 -22.47 33.42 -17.78
CA TYR A 774 -23.82 33.92 -18.00
C TYR A 774 -24.32 33.49 -19.37
N VAL A 775 -25.51 32.88 -19.40
CA VAL A 775 -26.16 32.43 -20.64
C VAL A 775 -27.37 33.34 -20.92
N SER A 776 -27.45 33.91 -22.13
CA SER A 776 -28.60 34.75 -22.47
C SER A 776 -29.85 33.89 -22.68
N PRO A 777 -31.03 34.27 -22.13
CA PRO A 777 -32.28 33.62 -22.47
C PRO A 777 -32.60 33.80 -23.96
N GLU A 778 -32.97 32.72 -24.65
CA GLU A 778 -33.37 32.74 -26.06
C GLU A 778 -34.89 32.61 -26.24
N ALA A 779 -35.42 33.07 -27.38
CA ALA A 779 -36.86 33.04 -27.64
C ALA A 779 -37.43 31.61 -27.79
N ASN A 780 -36.58 30.66 -28.19
CA ASN A 780 -36.92 29.24 -28.36
C ASN A 780 -36.44 28.37 -27.18
N ASP A 781 -35.94 28.97 -26.09
CA ASP A 781 -35.63 28.21 -24.88
C ASP A 781 -36.90 27.50 -24.41
N THR A 782 -36.84 26.17 -24.35
CA THR A 782 -37.96 25.40 -23.82
C THR A 782 -38.20 25.87 -22.37
N LEU A 783 -39.42 26.34 -22.09
CA LEU A 783 -39.86 26.80 -20.77
C LEU A 783 -39.49 25.84 -19.60
N GLY A 784 -39.16 24.58 -19.90
CA GLY A 784 -38.78 23.55 -18.92
C GLY A 784 -37.38 23.69 -18.30
N SER A 785 -36.33 24.08 -19.03
CA SER A 785 -34.95 24.10 -18.50
C SER A 785 -34.73 25.23 -17.48
N THR A 786 -35.27 26.42 -17.77
CA THR A 786 -35.19 27.59 -16.87
C THR A 786 -36.01 27.36 -15.59
N VAL A 787 -37.16 26.67 -15.68
CA VAL A 787 -37.98 26.30 -14.52
C VAL A 787 -37.23 25.32 -13.62
N LEU A 788 -36.55 24.33 -14.21
CA LEU A 788 -35.78 23.34 -13.48
C LEU A 788 -34.63 23.96 -12.66
N PHE A 789 -33.80 24.82 -13.27
CA PHE A 789 -32.71 25.47 -12.55
C PHE A 789 -33.19 26.52 -11.54
N SER A 790 -34.41 27.05 -11.69
CA SER A 790 -35.00 27.97 -10.71
C SER A 790 -35.29 27.32 -9.35
N MET A 791 -35.25 25.98 -9.27
CA MET A 791 -35.40 25.25 -8.01
C MET A 791 -34.24 25.50 -7.03
N VAL A 792 -33.06 25.85 -7.52
CA VAL A 792 -31.86 26.02 -6.69
C VAL A 792 -31.33 27.45 -6.62
N THR A 793 -31.72 28.34 -7.54
CA THR A 793 -31.31 29.75 -7.57
C THR A 793 -32.37 30.67 -8.17
N THR A 794 -32.40 31.94 -7.74
CA THR A 794 -33.27 32.99 -8.29
C THR A 794 -32.78 33.54 -9.64
N LYS A 795 -31.55 33.21 -10.06
CA LYS A 795 -30.95 33.64 -11.34
C LYS A 795 -30.40 32.43 -12.13
N PRO A 796 -31.26 31.58 -12.71
CA PRO A 796 -30.85 30.31 -13.33
C PRO A 796 -29.90 30.45 -14.53
N THR A 797 -29.81 31.63 -15.12
CA THR A 797 -28.92 31.91 -16.26
C THR A 797 -27.56 32.48 -15.87
N ARG A 798 -27.26 32.55 -14.57
CA ARG A 798 -26.05 33.22 -14.07
C ARG A 798 -25.37 32.40 -12.97
N LEU A 799 -24.16 31.95 -13.24
CA LEU A 799 -23.24 31.44 -12.23
C LEU A 799 -22.35 32.55 -11.71
N MET A 800 -22.13 32.57 -10.39
CA MET A 800 -21.25 33.54 -9.76
C MET A 800 -19.80 33.05 -9.78
N VAL A 801 -18.88 34.00 -9.62
CA VAL A 801 -17.42 33.76 -9.60
C VAL A 801 -16.77 34.58 -8.48
N ASN A 802 -17.56 34.88 -7.44
CA ASN A 802 -17.11 35.67 -6.29
C ASN A 802 -16.02 34.94 -5.54
N ALA A 803 -16.15 33.62 -5.41
CA ALA A 803 -15.20 32.79 -4.69
C ALA A 803 -13.80 32.79 -5.33
N PHE A 804 -13.68 33.10 -6.65
CA PHE A 804 -12.39 33.31 -7.31
C PHE A 804 -11.71 34.59 -6.83
N ALA A 805 -12.47 35.63 -6.49
CA ALA A 805 -11.93 36.92 -6.11
C ALA A 805 -11.51 37.03 -4.65
N GLU A 806 -11.95 36.09 -3.83
CA GLU A 806 -11.79 36.07 -2.37
C GLU A 806 -10.45 35.52 -1.91
N VAL A 807 -9.78 34.71 -2.73
CA VAL A 807 -8.57 33.98 -2.33
C VAL A 807 -7.56 33.91 -3.48
N ARG A 808 -6.27 33.91 -3.16
CA ARG A 808 -5.18 33.65 -4.11
C ARG A 808 -4.80 32.17 -4.09
N GLU A 809 -4.08 31.69 -5.10
CA GLU A 809 -3.68 30.28 -5.18
C GLU A 809 -2.89 29.80 -3.95
N ASN A 810 -2.07 30.66 -3.35
CA ASN A 810 -1.31 30.36 -2.13
C ASN A 810 -2.14 30.30 -0.83
N GLY A 811 -3.48 30.38 -0.92
CA GLY A 811 -4.37 30.35 0.23
C GLY A 811 -4.61 31.70 0.91
N ASP A 812 -3.96 32.78 0.46
CA ASP A 812 -4.14 34.11 1.06
C ASP A 812 -5.53 34.68 0.75
N GLU A 813 -6.25 35.09 1.79
CA GLU A 813 -7.49 35.84 1.66
C GLU A 813 -7.26 37.24 1.10
N VAL A 814 -8.19 37.70 0.25
CA VAL A 814 -8.21 39.05 -0.28
C VAL A 814 -9.10 39.93 0.60
N ALA A 815 -8.52 40.94 1.25
CA ALA A 815 -9.24 41.84 2.16
C ALA A 815 -10.38 42.66 1.53
N SER A 816 -10.34 42.89 0.21
CA SER A 816 -11.41 43.59 -0.53
C SER A 816 -11.63 42.93 -1.89
N PRO A 817 -12.34 41.77 -1.90
CA PRO A 817 -12.55 40.99 -3.11
C PRO A 817 -13.26 41.80 -4.20
N LYS A 818 -12.73 41.78 -5.42
CA LYS A 818 -13.38 42.35 -6.61
C LYS A 818 -13.58 41.27 -7.66
N ALA A 819 -14.81 40.77 -7.74
CA ALA A 819 -15.22 39.77 -8.73
C ALA A 819 -15.87 40.42 -9.97
N PRO A 820 -15.68 39.83 -11.17
CA PRO A 820 -16.43 40.24 -12.34
C PRO A 820 -17.88 39.79 -12.28
N THR A 821 -18.75 40.52 -12.97
CA THR A 821 -20.17 40.15 -13.15
C THR A 821 -20.34 39.09 -14.24
N GLN A 822 -19.46 39.08 -15.25
CA GLN A 822 -19.44 38.11 -16.35
C GLN A 822 -18.00 37.92 -16.86
N ILE A 823 -17.67 36.68 -17.20
CA ILE A 823 -16.43 36.23 -17.83
C ILE A 823 -16.77 35.70 -19.22
N TYR A 824 -15.88 35.97 -20.17
CA TYR A 824 -15.92 35.49 -21.55
C TYR A 824 -14.63 34.70 -21.83
N PHE A 825 -14.79 33.43 -22.14
CA PHE A 825 -13.74 32.55 -22.63
C PHE A 825 -13.75 32.64 -24.16
N VAL A 826 -12.85 33.46 -24.72
CA VAL A 826 -12.76 33.73 -26.15
C VAL A 826 -11.79 32.72 -26.77
N PRO A 827 -12.23 31.84 -27.67
CA PRO A 827 -11.37 30.84 -28.28
C PRO A 827 -10.14 31.43 -28.94
N ASN A 828 -9.02 30.72 -28.87
CA ASN A 828 -7.86 31.02 -29.67
C ASN A 828 -8.22 30.88 -31.17
N SER A 829 -8.00 31.94 -31.95
CA SER A 829 -8.34 31.98 -33.37
C SER A 829 -7.66 30.89 -34.20
N ALA A 830 -6.50 30.39 -33.76
CA ALA A 830 -5.83 29.27 -34.41
C ALA A 830 -6.67 27.98 -34.30
N LEU A 831 -7.24 27.71 -33.13
CA LEU A 831 -8.10 26.54 -32.88
C LEU A 831 -9.42 26.66 -33.64
N THR A 832 -10.03 27.85 -33.64
CA THR A 832 -11.24 28.12 -34.42
C THR A 832 -11.01 27.87 -35.91
N ALA A 833 -9.82 28.13 -36.44
CA ALA A 833 -9.49 27.93 -37.85
C ALA A 833 -9.07 26.48 -38.20
N SER A 834 -8.56 25.72 -37.23
CA SER A 834 -7.99 24.39 -37.48
C SER A 834 -8.95 23.23 -37.21
N LEU A 835 -9.94 23.42 -36.33
CA LEU A 835 -10.83 22.33 -35.91
C LEU A 835 -12.05 22.18 -36.84
N PRO A 836 -12.48 20.94 -37.11
CA PRO A 836 -13.54 20.66 -38.06
C PRO A 836 -14.92 21.16 -37.57
N SER A 837 -15.72 21.64 -38.52
CA SER A 837 -17.11 22.05 -38.29
C SER A 837 -18.14 20.99 -38.68
N GLU A 838 -17.73 19.96 -39.42
CA GLU A 838 -18.59 18.87 -39.89
C GLU A 838 -18.88 17.86 -38.76
N PRO A 839 -19.98 17.08 -38.83
CA PRO A 839 -20.32 16.08 -37.81
C PRO A 839 -19.19 15.08 -37.55
N HIS A 840 -18.74 15.00 -36.29
CA HIS A 840 -17.74 14.06 -35.79
C HIS A 840 -17.82 14.00 -34.25
N ASP A 841 -17.14 13.06 -33.63
CA ASP A 841 -16.96 13.10 -32.17
C ASP A 841 -15.96 14.18 -31.80
N PHE A 842 -16.42 15.24 -31.15
CA PHE A 842 -15.59 16.38 -30.79
C PHE A 842 -14.36 15.99 -29.94
N ARG A 843 -14.45 14.88 -29.18
CA ARG A 843 -13.35 14.42 -28.32
C ARG A 843 -12.13 14.03 -29.14
N GLU A 844 -12.32 13.41 -30.31
CA GLU A 844 -11.21 13.05 -31.21
C GLU A 844 -10.40 14.29 -31.62
N SER A 845 -11.10 15.38 -31.97
CA SER A 845 -10.49 16.65 -32.31
C SER A 845 -9.77 17.30 -31.12
N LEU A 846 -10.38 17.25 -29.93
CA LEU A 846 -9.82 17.88 -28.73
C LEU A 846 -8.62 17.13 -28.17
N MET A 847 -8.58 15.80 -28.23
CA MET A 847 -7.45 15.01 -27.76
C MET A 847 -6.19 15.18 -28.63
N THR A 848 -6.29 15.84 -29.79
CA THR A 848 -5.10 16.27 -30.56
C THR A 848 -4.38 17.48 -29.95
N LEU A 849 -4.98 18.16 -28.96
CA LEU A 849 -4.42 19.34 -28.32
C LEU A 849 -3.46 18.93 -27.20
N THR A 850 -2.20 19.31 -27.35
CA THR A 850 -1.12 18.93 -26.45
C THR A 850 -0.74 20.01 -25.45
N GLU A 851 0.08 19.64 -24.47
CA GLU A 851 0.68 20.55 -23.49
C GLU A 851 1.24 21.83 -24.13
N GLY A 852 0.99 22.98 -23.50
CA GLY A 852 1.40 24.30 -23.99
C GLY A 852 0.40 24.97 -24.95
N THR A 853 -0.64 24.26 -25.41
CA THR A 853 -1.68 24.85 -26.25
C THR A 853 -2.46 25.92 -25.48
N LYS A 854 -2.52 27.14 -26.04
CA LYS A 854 -3.38 28.22 -25.55
C LYS A 854 -4.81 28.02 -26.05
N LEU A 855 -5.75 27.81 -25.12
CA LEU A 855 -7.14 27.51 -25.44
C LEU A 855 -8.01 28.77 -25.56
N TYR A 856 -7.93 29.66 -24.56
CA TYR A 856 -8.80 30.83 -24.47
C TYR A 856 -8.02 32.09 -24.06
N ASP A 857 -8.37 33.23 -24.67
CA ASP A 857 -8.21 34.53 -24.04
C ASP A 857 -9.42 34.77 -23.12
N VAL A 858 -9.17 35.13 -21.86
CA VAL A 858 -10.23 35.36 -20.89
C VAL A 858 -10.47 36.85 -20.72
N TYR A 859 -11.70 37.29 -20.94
CA TYR A 859 -12.13 38.68 -20.73
C TYR A 859 -13.17 38.75 -19.61
N ALA A 860 -13.20 39.84 -18.86
CA ALA A 860 -14.18 40.01 -17.79
C ALA A 860 -14.65 41.46 -17.65
N THR A 861 -15.86 41.65 -17.13
CA THR A 861 -16.48 42.96 -16.88
C THR A 861 -17.11 43.01 -15.49
N ASP A 862 -17.17 44.20 -14.88
CA ASP A 862 -17.94 44.49 -13.66
C ASP A 862 -19.29 45.19 -13.96
N VAL A 863 -19.62 45.40 -15.23
CA VAL A 863 -20.90 46.01 -15.63
C VAL A 863 -22.05 45.07 -15.30
N ALA A 864 -23.04 45.58 -14.56
CA ALA A 864 -24.21 44.81 -14.16
C ALA A 864 -24.99 44.27 -15.36
N ILE A 865 -25.41 43.00 -15.29
CA ILE A 865 -26.26 42.38 -16.31
C ILE A 865 -27.67 42.97 -16.22
N ARG A 866 -28.07 43.69 -17.27
CA ARG A 866 -29.41 44.27 -17.43
C ARG A 866 -30.09 43.60 -18.62
N THR A 867 -31.34 43.18 -18.44
CA THR A 867 -32.15 42.57 -19.50
C THR A 867 -33.32 43.47 -19.87
N SER A 868 -33.79 43.35 -21.10
CA SER A 868 -34.98 44.04 -21.59
C SER A 868 -35.90 43.08 -22.33
N ILE A 869 -37.21 43.27 -22.18
CA ILE A 869 -38.21 42.57 -23.00
C ILE A 869 -38.17 43.02 -24.47
N PHE A 870 -37.52 44.15 -24.78
CA PHE A 870 -37.35 44.63 -26.14
C PHE A 870 -36.03 44.08 -26.71
N PRO A 871 -36.07 43.22 -27.75
CA PRO A 871 -34.85 42.56 -28.27
C PRO A 871 -33.74 43.53 -28.69
N SER A 872 -34.10 44.65 -29.32
CA SER A 872 -33.14 45.66 -29.77
C SER A 872 -32.41 46.35 -28.61
N LEU A 873 -33.10 46.58 -27.48
CA LEU A 873 -32.50 47.15 -26.28
C LEU A 873 -31.69 46.10 -25.52
N ASN A 874 -32.17 44.85 -25.46
CA ASN A 874 -31.44 43.74 -24.86
C ASN A 874 -30.10 43.50 -25.56
N ASN A 875 -30.10 43.46 -26.90
CA ASN A 875 -28.89 43.31 -27.71
C ASN A 875 -27.92 44.47 -27.53
N ARG A 876 -28.44 45.71 -27.43
CA ARG A 876 -27.60 46.88 -27.15
C ARG A 876 -26.91 46.77 -25.78
N LEU A 877 -27.66 46.43 -24.73
CA LEU A 877 -27.13 46.26 -23.38
C LEU A 877 -26.11 45.11 -23.29
N ALA A 878 -26.34 44.03 -24.02
CA ALA A 878 -25.39 42.93 -24.13
C ALA A 878 -24.10 43.37 -24.83
N ASN A 879 -24.20 44.09 -25.95
CA ASN A 879 -23.04 44.60 -26.69
C ASN A 879 -22.24 45.64 -25.88
N GLU A 880 -22.92 46.58 -25.21
CA GLU A 880 -22.26 47.55 -24.32
C GLU A 880 -21.49 46.83 -23.19
N ARG A 881 -22.08 45.79 -22.61
CA ARG A 881 -21.43 44.97 -21.59
C ARG A 881 -20.23 44.21 -22.15
N ARG A 882 -20.37 43.54 -23.30
CA ARG A 882 -19.24 42.83 -23.95
C ARG A 882 -18.10 43.77 -24.31
N ASN A 883 -18.42 44.97 -24.81
CA ASN A 883 -17.45 46.02 -25.15
C ASN A 883 -16.72 46.60 -23.94
N SER A 884 -17.32 46.51 -22.74
CA SER A 884 -16.67 46.93 -21.49
C SER A 884 -15.69 45.90 -20.93
N ALA A 885 -15.73 44.67 -21.43
CA ALA A 885 -14.90 43.57 -20.92
C ALA A 885 -13.42 43.81 -21.23
N ARG A 886 -12.57 43.57 -20.24
CA ARG A 886 -11.11 43.71 -20.33
C ARG A 886 -10.49 42.33 -20.28
N LYS A 887 -9.37 42.14 -21.00
CA LYS A 887 -8.61 40.90 -20.91
C LYS A 887 -8.07 40.75 -19.49
N VAL A 888 -8.39 39.63 -18.86
CA VAL A 888 -7.94 39.29 -17.51
C VAL A 888 -6.85 38.24 -17.50
N GLY A 889 -6.74 37.42 -18.54
CA GLY A 889 -5.70 36.42 -18.64
C GLY A 889 -5.86 35.50 -19.83
N GLU A 890 -5.11 34.40 -19.81
CA GLU A 890 -5.10 33.35 -20.82
C GLU A 890 -5.18 32.00 -20.13
N LEU A 891 -5.91 31.06 -20.73
CA LEU A 891 -5.96 29.67 -20.26
C LEU A 891 -5.11 28.79 -21.18
N THR A 892 -4.10 28.14 -20.61
CA THR A 892 -3.12 27.34 -21.34
C THR A 892 -3.07 25.93 -20.76
N LEU A 893 -2.98 24.92 -21.64
CA LEU A 893 -2.79 23.53 -21.25
C LEU A 893 -1.41 23.31 -20.60
N THR A 894 -1.39 22.53 -19.52
CA THR A 894 -0.18 22.00 -18.87
C THR A 894 -0.16 20.46 -18.92
N SER A 895 -1.04 19.86 -19.71
CA SER A 895 -1.01 18.46 -20.15
C SER A 895 -1.73 18.34 -21.49
N ASP A 896 -1.65 17.18 -22.10
CA ASP A 896 -2.55 16.80 -23.18
C ASP A 896 -4.01 16.68 -22.66
N LEU A 897 -4.98 16.82 -23.56
CA LEU A 897 -6.38 16.54 -23.26
C LEU A 897 -6.67 15.05 -23.42
N ILE A 898 -7.28 14.43 -22.41
CA ILE A 898 -7.65 13.01 -22.41
C ILE A 898 -9.14 12.82 -22.13
N ALA A 899 -9.71 11.72 -22.63
CA ALA A 899 -11.05 11.26 -22.25
C ALA A 899 -10.94 10.15 -21.20
N SER A 900 -11.67 10.26 -20.11
CA SER A 900 -11.57 9.30 -18.99
C SER A 900 -12.88 9.13 -18.24
N GLN A 901 -13.09 7.97 -17.60
CA GLN A 901 -14.25 7.72 -16.75
C GLN A 901 -14.34 8.72 -15.59
N PHE A 902 -13.20 9.10 -15.01
CA PHE A 902 -13.15 10.13 -13.97
C PHE A 902 -13.53 11.51 -14.54
N GLY A 903 -13.11 11.85 -15.76
CA GLY A 903 -13.59 13.04 -16.46
C GLY A 903 -15.11 13.01 -16.68
N ASP A 904 -15.67 11.84 -16.95
CA ASP A 904 -17.09 11.66 -17.28
C ASP A 904 -18.01 11.71 -16.06
N SER A 905 -17.64 11.10 -14.94
CA SER A 905 -18.49 11.04 -13.74
C SER A 905 -17.77 11.42 -12.44
N GLY A 906 -16.48 11.13 -12.32
CA GLY A 906 -15.72 11.22 -11.06
C GLY A 906 -15.32 12.63 -10.61
N VAL A 907 -15.00 13.56 -11.52
CA VAL A 907 -14.62 14.94 -11.16
C VAL A 907 -15.84 15.79 -10.83
N PHE A 908 -15.77 16.57 -9.75
CA PHE A 908 -16.86 17.43 -9.29
C PHE A 908 -16.54 18.91 -9.40
N PHE A 909 -17.51 19.68 -9.92
CA PHE A 909 -17.45 21.13 -10.05
C PHE A 909 -18.67 21.72 -9.34
N LYS A 910 -18.45 22.43 -8.24
CA LYS A 910 -19.48 23.15 -7.48
C LYS A 910 -19.89 24.42 -8.23
N HIS A 911 -21.18 24.66 -8.37
CA HIS A 911 -21.71 25.91 -8.91
C HIS A 911 -21.94 26.93 -7.80
N GLN A 912 -21.39 28.14 -7.95
CA GLN A 912 -21.71 29.24 -7.06
C GLN A 912 -23.00 29.93 -7.51
N ARG A 913 -24.00 29.97 -6.64
CA ARG A 913 -25.29 30.57 -6.95
C ARG A 913 -25.26 32.08 -6.76
N TYR A 914 -26.25 32.74 -7.33
CA TYR A 914 -26.47 34.17 -7.11
C TYR A 914 -26.71 34.52 -5.64
N GLU A 915 -27.25 33.59 -4.86
CA GLU A 915 -27.51 33.72 -3.42
C GLU A 915 -26.25 33.62 -2.56
N ASP A 916 -25.17 33.04 -3.09
CA ASP A 916 -23.93 32.75 -2.34
C ASP A 916 -22.88 33.89 -2.45
N ARG A 917 -23.30 35.09 -2.87
CA ARG A 917 -22.44 36.21 -3.28
C ARG A 917 -22.15 37.24 -2.20
#